data_AF-A0A9E7IDD8-F1
#
_entry.id   AF-A0A9E7IDD8-F1
#
_cell.length_a   1.000
_cell.length_b   1.000
_cell.length_c   1.000
_cell.angle_alpha   90.00
_cell.angle_beta   90.00
_cell.angle_gamma   90.00
#
_symmetry.space_group_name_H-M   'P 1'
#
loop_
_entity.id
_entity.type
_entity.pdbx_description
1 polymer ?
#
loop_
_entity_poly.entity_id
_entity_poly.type
_entity_poly.pdbx_seq_one_letter_code
_entity_poly.pdbx_strand_id
1 'polypeptide(L)'
;MTQPSVILATASYDHTIRFWEAKSGRCYRTIQYPDSQVNRLEITPDKRFLAAAGNPHIRLFDVNSNSPHPVISYDSHTSNVMAVGFQCDGNWMYSGSEDGTVKIWDLRTATCQREYESRAAVNTVVLHPNQKELISGDQNGNIRVWDLAANSCSCELVPEVDTAVRSLTVMWDGSMVVAANNRGTCYVWRLLKGTQTMTYFEPLHKLQAHDGYILKCLLSPEFCDPNRYLATASSDHTVKIWNVDGFTLERVLTGHQRWVWDCVFSVDGAYLITASSDTTARLWAMSNGETIRMYQGHHKATAYEPKRKPVLLTVTSHLHPPSVLLDLRRRRSAARPLPSLKYAGGSTAAPREKKSKHETRNLNMSSTIGGSLSVEFGCLRKHEVRRLSTRQGSGRMLSIRASVVSSPDTLELSKANAKQAEKMVRVGVLGASGYTGAEIVRLLANHPHFGITLMTADRKAGQSIGSVFPHLITQDLPNMVAVKDADFSNVDAVFCCLPHGTTQEIIKGLPKGLKIVDLSADFRLRDINEYEEWYGLPHKAPELQKEAVYGLTEVLRGEIQNARLVANPGCYPTSIQLPLIPLIKAHLIELRNIIIDAKSGVSGAGRGAKEAHLYTEIAEGLHSYGITKHRHVPEIEQGLSDASNSKITVSFTPHLMPMSRGMQSTIYVEMAPGVNTDDLYEHLNNTYQAEEFVRLLEKGVVPHTRHVRGSNYCLMNVFQDRIPGRAIIISVIDNLVKGASGQALQNLNLMMGFPEDTGLQYQPLFP
;
A
#
# COMPACT_ATOMS: atom_id res chain seq x y z
N MET A 1 -35.69 4.81 10.83
CA MET A 1 -35.15 3.56 11.41
C MET A 1 -33.64 3.65 11.28
N THR A 2 -32.92 3.61 12.40
CA THR A 2 -31.45 3.66 12.44
C THR A 2 -30.89 2.44 11.70
N GLN A 3 -29.97 2.67 10.76
CA GLN A 3 -29.36 1.61 9.96
C GLN A 3 -28.72 0.55 10.86
N PRO A 4 -28.93 -0.75 10.61
CA PRO A 4 -28.12 -1.77 11.25
C PRO A 4 -26.67 -1.63 10.77
N SER A 5 -25.72 -1.61 11.70
CA SER A 5 -24.28 -1.44 11.42
C SER A 5 -23.65 -2.62 10.66
N VAL A 6 -24.42 -3.70 10.46
CA VAL A 6 -24.01 -4.94 9.81
C VAL A 6 -25.14 -5.40 8.90
N ILE A 7 -24.82 -5.58 7.62
CA ILE A 7 -25.75 -6.14 6.65
C ILE A 7 -25.36 -7.61 6.47
N LEU A 8 -26.28 -8.51 6.77
CA LEU A 8 -26.20 -9.93 6.46
C LEU A 8 -27.40 -10.28 5.58
N ALA A 9 -27.13 -10.72 4.35
CA ALA A 9 -28.16 -11.18 3.43
C ALA A 9 -28.00 -12.68 3.15
N THR A 10 -29.11 -13.40 3.14
CA THR A 10 -29.18 -14.80 2.71
C THR A 10 -30.22 -14.96 1.62
N ALA A 11 -29.92 -15.74 0.58
CA ALA A 11 -30.92 -16.18 -0.39
C ALA A 11 -31.25 -17.65 -0.20
N SER A 12 -32.35 -18.13 -0.76
CA SER A 12 -32.67 -19.56 -0.76
C SER A 12 -33.46 -19.95 -2.00
N TYR A 13 -33.60 -21.26 -2.20
CA TYR A 13 -34.44 -21.88 -3.22
C TYR A 13 -35.95 -21.72 -2.94
N ASP A 14 -36.31 -21.06 -1.85
CA ASP A 14 -37.68 -20.57 -1.61
C ASP A 14 -38.00 -19.28 -2.37
N HIS A 15 -37.11 -18.84 -3.27
CA HIS A 15 -37.25 -17.60 -4.04
C HIS A 15 -37.32 -16.36 -3.14
N THR A 16 -36.68 -16.42 -1.96
CA THR A 16 -36.60 -15.27 -1.06
C THR A 16 -35.16 -14.89 -0.74
N ILE A 17 -34.92 -13.58 -0.64
CA ILE A 17 -33.71 -12.98 -0.09
C ILE A 17 -34.10 -12.35 1.25
N ARG A 18 -33.45 -12.77 2.33
CA ARG A 18 -33.71 -12.30 3.69
C ARG A 18 -32.53 -11.50 4.21
N PHE A 19 -32.82 -10.39 4.87
CA PHE A 19 -31.84 -9.56 5.56
C PHE A 19 -31.96 -9.76 7.05
N TRP A 20 -30.81 -9.99 7.68
CA TRP A 20 -30.69 -10.35 9.07
C TRP A 20 -29.86 -9.31 9.81
N GLU A 21 -30.29 -9.00 11.02
CA GLU A 21 -29.41 -8.34 11.97
C GLU A 21 -28.49 -9.39 12.60
N ALA A 22 -27.19 -9.28 12.35
CA ALA A 22 -26.24 -10.36 12.69
C ALA A 22 -26.22 -10.74 14.18
N LYS A 23 -26.36 -9.76 15.09
CA LYS A 23 -26.32 -10.02 16.56
C LYS A 23 -27.61 -10.59 17.11
N SER A 24 -28.75 -10.06 16.65
CA SER A 24 -30.06 -10.44 17.18
C SER A 24 -30.62 -11.70 16.50
N GLY A 25 -30.18 -12.01 15.27
CA GLY A 25 -30.77 -13.07 14.46
C GLY A 25 -32.13 -12.70 13.88
N ARG A 26 -32.59 -11.46 14.05
CA ARG A 26 -33.90 -11.02 13.56
C ARG A 26 -33.85 -10.71 12.07
N CYS A 27 -34.73 -11.36 11.31
CA CYS A 27 -35.00 -10.98 9.93
C CYS A 27 -35.78 -9.65 9.92
N TYR A 28 -35.19 -8.59 9.37
CA TYR A 28 -35.83 -7.27 9.31
C TYR A 28 -36.39 -6.93 7.92
N ARG A 29 -35.96 -7.63 6.87
CA ARG A 29 -36.46 -7.45 5.50
C ARG A 29 -36.46 -8.76 4.73
N THR A 30 -37.47 -8.99 3.90
CA THR A 30 -37.54 -10.12 2.98
C THR A 30 -37.96 -9.61 1.60
N ILE A 31 -37.19 -9.97 0.58
CA ILE A 31 -37.45 -9.67 -0.84
C ILE A 31 -37.85 -10.98 -1.51
N GLN A 32 -38.90 -10.93 -2.33
CA GLN A 32 -39.30 -12.04 -3.21
C GLN A 32 -38.55 -11.90 -4.53
N TYR A 33 -37.87 -12.97 -4.96
CA TYR A 33 -37.10 -13.05 -6.19
C TYR A 33 -37.80 -14.05 -7.13
N PRO A 34 -38.77 -13.60 -7.94
CA PRO A 34 -39.68 -14.49 -8.65
C PRO A 34 -39.04 -15.22 -9.84
N ASP A 35 -37.94 -14.70 -10.39
CA ASP A 35 -37.38 -15.18 -11.65
C ASP A 35 -36.89 -16.63 -11.57
N SER A 36 -36.06 -16.93 -10.56
CA SER A 36 -35.42 -18.24 -10.39
C SER A 36 -34.75 -18.37 -9.02
N GLN A 37 -34.10 -19.49 -8.73
CA GLN A 37 -33.25 -19.59 -7.55
C GLN A 37 -32.05 -18.63 -7.67
N VAL A 38 -31.67 -18.03 -6.55
CA VAL A 38 -30.45 -17.21 -6.49
C VAL A 38 -29.27 -18.15 -6.30
N ASN A 39 -28.31 -18.08 -7.23
CA ASN A 39 -27.09 -18.88 -7.25
C ASN A 39 -25.89 -18.16 -6.60
N ARG A 40 -25.90 -16.81 -6.58
CA ARG A 40 -24.89 -16.00 -5.88
C ARG A 40 -25.48 -14.66 -5.46
N LEU A 41 -25.13 -14.21 -4.26
CA LEU A 41 -25.33 -12.86 -3.73
C LEU A 41 -23.98 -12.18 -3.50
N GLU A 42 -23.92 -10.89 -3.81
CA GLU A 42 -22.76 -10.04 -3.49
C GLU A 42 -23.23 -8.62 -3.19
N ILE A 43 -22.67 -7.96 -2.17
CA ILE A 43 -22.94 -6.55 -1.85
C ILE A 43 -21.89 -5.67 -2.54
N THR A 44 -22.31 -4.51 -3.04
CA THR A 44 -21.38 -3.53 -3.60
C THR A 44 -20.44 -2.98 -2.53
N PRO A 45 -19.19 -2.58 -2.87
CA PRO A 45 -18.24 -2.05 -1.87
C PRO A 45 -18.75 -0.83 -1.10
N ASP A 46 -19.60 0.00 -1.72
CA ASP A 46 -20.27 1.15 -1.11
C ASP A 46 -21.47 0.78 -0.20
N LYS A 47 -21.80 -0.52 -0.11
CA LYS A 47 -22.91 -1.11 0.66
C LYS A 47 -24.29 -0.61 0.27
N ARG A 48 -24.42 0.04 -0.88
CA ARG A 48 -25.68 0.62 -1.34
C ARG A 48 -26.57 -0.42 -2.00
N PHE A 49 -25.97 -1.33 -2.75
CA PHE A 49 -26.69 -2.28 -3.57
C PHE A 49 -26.31 -3.74 -3.26
N LEU A 50 -27.27 -4.64 -3.48
CA LEU A 50 -27.10 -6.08 -3.41
C LEU A 50 -27.38 -6.66 -4.80
N ALA A 51 -26.38 -7.32 -5.40
CA ALA A 51 -26.57 -8.09 -6.62
C ALA A 51 -27.03 -9.51 -6.27
N ALA A 52 -28.11 -9.94 -6.92
CA ALA A 52 -28.59 -11.32 -6.89
C ALA A 52 -28.47 -11.91 -8.30
N ALA A 53 -27.61 -12.92 -8.42
CA ALA A 53 -27.39 -13.67 -9.64
C ALA A 53 -28.31 -14.91 -9.65
N GLY A 54 -29.17 -15.01 -10.65
CA GLY A 54 -30.06 -16.14 -10.86
C GLY A 54 -29.86 -16.81 -12.22
N ASN A 55 -30.96 -17.29 -12.78
CA ASN A 55 -31.05 -17.82 -14.14
C ASN A 55 -32.10 -17.05 -14.95
N PRO A 56 -31.74 -16.42 -16.08
CA PRO A 56 -30.40 -16.03 -16.51
C PRO A 56 -29.97 -14.63 -16.02
N HIS A 57 -30.84 -13.96 -15.26
CA HIS A 57 -30.72 -12.54 -14.94
C HIS A 57 -29.89 -12.28 -13.69
N ILE A 58 -29.20 -11.14 -13.69
CA ILE A 58 -28.63 -10.54 -12.47
C ILE A 58 -29.45 -9.30 -12.13
N ARG A 59 -30.00 -9.25 -10.92
CA ARG A 59 -30.81 -8.12 -10.45
C ARG A 59 -30.08 -7.38 -9.33
N LEU A 60 -30.13 -6.06 -9.38
CA LEU A 60 -29.53 -5.18 -8.37
C LEU A 60 -30.62 -4.58 -7.48
N PHE A 61 -30.56 -4.82 -6.18
CA PHE A 61 -31.52 -4.30 -5.19
C PHE A 61 -30.86 -3.23 -4.32
N ASP A 62 -31.56 -2.13 -4.05
CA ASP A 62 -31.11 -1.15 -3.06
C ASP A 62 -31.30 -1.72 -1.64
N VAL A 63 -30.22 -1.73 -0.86
CA VAL A 63 -30.19 -2.26 0.50
C VAL A 63 -31.00 -1.39 1.47
N ASN A 64 -31.04 -0.08 1.23
CA ASN A 64 -31.72 0.91 2.08
C ASN A 64 -33.19 1.14 1.70
N SER A 65 -33.54 0.93 0.43
CA SER A 65 -34.94 1.02 0.00
C SER A 65 -35.75 -0.16 0.54
N ASN A 66 -37.02 0.03 0.93
CA ASN A 66 -37.93 -1.09 1.23
C ASN A 66 -38.64 -1.64 -0.02
N SER A 67 -38.32 -1.13 -1.21
CA SER A 67 -38.92 -1.62 -2.45
C SER A 67 -38.56 -3.09 -2.71
N PRO A 68 -39.52 -3.94 -3.11
CA PRO A 68 -39.25 -5.30 -3.54
C PRO A 68 -38.73 -5.38 -4.98
N HIS A 69 -38.82 -4.28 -5.74
CA HIS A 69 -38.38 -4.24 -7.13
C HIS A 69 -36.88 -4.00 -7.28
N PRO A 70 -36.23 -4.61 -8.28
CA PRO A 70 -34.84 -4.34 -8.60
C PRO A 70 -34.68 -2.94 -9.19
N VAL A 71 -33.56 -2.29 -8.87
CA VAL A 71 -33.18 -0.96 -9.37
C VAL A 71 -32.65 -1.08 -10.81
N ILE A 72 -31.80 -2.07 -11.04
CA ILE A 72 -31.14 -2.34 -12.33
C ILE A 72 -31.19 -3.83 -12.60
N SER A 73 -31.32 -4.20 -13.87
CA SER A 73 -31.32 -5.59 -14.34
C SER A 73 -30.31 -5.78 -15.47
N TYR A 74 -29.56 -6.88 -15.41
CA TYR A 74 -28.53 -7.24 -16.38
C TYR A 74 -28.94 -8.54 -17.08
N ASP A 75 -29.32 -8.43 -18.34
CA ASP A 75 -30.08 -9.46 -19.06
C ASP A 75 -29.35 -9.98 -20.33
N SER A 76 -28.04 -10.25 -20.25
CA SER A 76 -27.26 -10.79 -21.39
C SER A 76 -26.84 -12.26 -21.27
N HIS A 77 -26.86 -12.87 -20.08
CA HIS A 77 -26.54 -14.29 -19.95
C HIS A 77 -27.67 -15.16 -20.50
N THR A 78 -27.35 -16.39 -20.89
CA THR A 78 -28.34 -17.35 -21.44
C THR A 78 -28.60 -18.54 -20.52
N SER A 79 -27.81 -18.70 -19.46
CA SER A 79 -27.88 -19.80 -18.50
C SER A 79 -27.68 -19.32 -17.05
N ASN A 80 -27.53 -20.25 -16.11
CA ASN A 80 -27.32 -19.95 -14.69
C ASN A 80 -26.05 -19.10 -14.48
N VAL A 81 -26.21 -17.93 -13.85
CA VAL A 81 -25.08 -17.12 -13.40
C VAL A 81 -24.56 -17.68 -12.08
N MET A 82 -23.31 -18.12 -12.06
CA MET A 82 -22.70 -18.86 -10.95
C MET A 82 -21.81 -18.01 -10.05
N ALA A 83 -21.20 -16.99 -10.63
CA ALA A 83 -20.35 -16.06 -9.91
C ALA A 83 -20.71 -14.63 -10.29
N VAL A 84 -20.67 -13.75 -9.30
CA VAL A 84 -20.80 -12.31 -9.48
C VAL A 84 -19.84 -11.66 -8.49
N GLY A 85 -19.23 -10.55 -8.89
CA GLY A 85 -18.38 -9.73 -8.03
C GLY A 85 -18.22 -8.32 -8.58
N PHE A 86 -17.64 -7.46 -7.75
CA PHE A 86 -17.50 -6.04 -8.04
C PHE A 86 -16.04 -5.61 -8.10
N GLN A 87 -15.76 -4.57 -8.90
CA GLN A 87 -14.50 -3.83 -8.78
C GLN A 87 -14.43 -3.14 -7.41
N CYS A 88 -13.23 -2.96 -6.85
CA CYS A 88 -13.01 -2.29 -5.56
C CYS A 88 -13.70 -0.92 -5.45
N ASP A 89 -13.69 -0.14 -6.55
CA ASP A 89 -14.29 1.20 -6.59
C ASP A 89 -15.81 1.18 -6.86
N GLY A 90 -16.37 0.02 -7.22
CA GLY A 90 -17.79 -0.12 -7.51
C GLY A 90 -18.26 0.53 -8.82
N ASN A 91 -17.37 0.72 -9.81
CA ASN A 91 -17.77 1.29 -11.11
C ASN A 91 -18.30 0.22 -12.09
N TRP A 92 -17.75 -0.99 -12.04
CA TRP A 92 -18.18 -2.11 -12.87
C TRP A 92 -18.26 -3.41 -12.05
N MET A 93 -18.98 -4.38 -12.59
CA MET A 93 -19.14 -5.72 -12.04
C MET A 93 -18.72 -6.78 -13.05
N TYR A 94 -18.36 -7.96 -12.56
CA TYR A 94 -18.08 -9.13 -13.39
C TYR A 94 -19.01 -10.28 -13.01
N SER A 95 -19.29 -11.14 -13.99
CA SER A 95 -20.07 -12.35 -13.78
C SER A 95 -19.53 -13.52 -14.59
N GLY A 96 -19.73 -14.73 -14.08
CA GLY A 96 -19.47 -15.98 -14.79
C GLY A 96 -20.71 -16.86 -14.81
N SER A 97 -20.99 -17.47 -15.96
CA SER A 97 -22.21 -18.23 -16.22
C SER A 97 -21.93 -19.64 -16.74
N GLU A 98 -22.89 -20.53 -16.55
CA GLU A 98 -22.89 -21.87 -17.13
C GLU A 98 -23.04 -21.86 -18.66
N ASP A 99 -23.34 -20.71 -19.27
CA ASP A 99 -23.29 -20.54 -20.74
C ASP A 99 -21.85 -20.52 -21.31
N GLY A 100 -20.84 -20.59 -20.44
CA GLY A 100 -19.43 -20.56 -20.83
C GLY A 100 -18.86 -19.15 -20.98
N THR A 101 -19.60 -18.11 -20.61
CA THR A 101 -19.15 -16.72 -20.75
C THR A 101 -18.78 -16.10 -19.40
N VAL A 102 -17.73 -15.27 -19.43
CA VAL A 102 -17.40 -14.32 -18.37
C VAL A 102 -17.65 -12.93 -18.92
N LYS A 103 -18.54 -12.17 -18.28
CA LYS A 103 -18.96 -10.84 -18.74
C LYS A 103 -18.57 -9.76 -17.74
N ILE A 104 -18.24 -8.58 -18.26
CA ILE A 104 -18.03 -7.35 -17.50
C ILE A 104 -19.15 -6.37 -17.82
N TRP A 105 -19.70 -5.75 -16.79
CA TRP A 105 -20.85 -4.86 -16.89
C TRP A 105 -20.56 -3.53 -16.24
N ASP A 106 -21.05 -2.47 -16.87
CA ASP A 106 -21.07 -1.14 -16.29
C ASP A 106 -22.26 -1.00 -15.32
N LEU A 107 -21.99 -0.58 -14.08
CA LEU A 107 -23.04 -0.46 -13.06
C LEU A 107 -24.00 0.71 -13.31
N ARG A 108 -23.61 1.70 -14.12
CA ARG A 108 -24.44 2.88 -14.41
C ARG A 108 -25.38 2.65 -15.58
N THR A 109 -24.94 1.94 -16.61
CA THR A 109 -25.69 1.79 -17.87
C THR A 109 -26.34 0.43 -18.06
N ALA A 110 -26.03 -0.54 -17.20
CA ALA A 110 -26.49 -1.92 -17.31
C ALA A 110 -26.07 -2.65 -18.60
N THR A 111 -25.07 -2.11 -19.31
CA THR A 111 -24.59 -2.67 -20.58
C THR A 111 -23.41 -3.61 -20.34
N CYS A 112 -23.41 -4.74 -21.04
CA CYS A 112 -22.23 -5.60 -21.12
C CYS A 112 -21.13 -4.86 -21.91
N GLN A 113 -20.02 -4.56 -21.24
CA GLN A 113 -18.87 -3.89 -21.86
C GLN A 113 -17.95 -4.89 -22.56
N ARG A 114 -17.76 -6.06 -21.96
CA ARG A 114 -16.83 -7.09 -22.45
C ARG A 114 -17.35 -8.48 -22.17
N GLU A 115 -16.99 -9.41 -23.04
CA GLU A 115 -17.36 -10.81 -22.98
C GLU A 115 -16.15 -11.68 -23.31
N TYR A 116 -15.89 -12.66 -22.48
CA TYR A 116 -14.84 -13.65 -22.63
C TYR A 116 -15.46 -15.04 -22.70
N GLU A 117 -15.12 -15.81 -23.73
CA GLU A 117 -15.62 -17.17 -23.92
C GLU A 117 -14.68 -18.19 -23.28
N SER A 118 -15.13 -18.78 -22.18
CA SER A 118 -14.58 -20.00 -21.63
C SER A 118 -15.24 -21.19 -22.34
N ARG A 119 -14.43 -22.03 -22.99
CA ARG A 119 -14.88 -23.18 -23.82
C ARG A 119 -15.74 -24.24 -23.08
N ALA A 120 -16.03 -24.02 -21.79
CA ALA A 120 -16.87 -24.83 -20.93
C ALA A 120 -17.57 -23.94 -19.88
N ALA A 121 -18.63 -24.47 -19.27
CA ALA A 121 -19.43 -23.80 -18.24
C ALA A 121 -18.55 -23.29 -17.07
N VAL A 122 -18.70 -22.00 -16.73
CA VAL A 122 -17.91 -21.34 -15.69
C VAL A 122 -18.61 -21.47 -14.35
N ASN A 123 -17.93 -22.04 -13.35
CA ASN A 123 -18.47 -22.18 -12.00
C ASN A 123 -18.12 -20.99 -11.09
N THR A 124 -16.97 -20.36 -11.32
CA THR A 124 -16.42 -19.37 -10.41
C THR A 124 -15.56 -18.35 -11.16
N VAL A 125 -15.63 -17.10 -10.75
CA VAL A 125 -14.79 -16.00 -11.26
C VAL A 125 -14.39 -15.15 -10.07
N VAL A 126 -13.13 -14.73 -10.02
CA VAL A 126 -12.58 -13.84 -8.99
C VAL A 126 -11.72 -12.78 -9.65
N LEU A 127 -11.82 -11.55 -9.17
CA LEU A 127 -10.95 -10.44 -9.55
C LEU A 127 -9.67 -10.46 -8.72
N HIS A 128 -8.53 -10.39 -9.40
CA HIS A 128 -7.25 -10.27 -8.74
C HIS A 128 -7.13 -8.87 -8.07
N PRO A 129 -6.47 -8.74 -6.90
CA PRO A 129 -6.35 -7.46 -6.19
C PRO A 129 -5.76 -6.30 -7.01
N ASN A 130 -5.00 -6.60 -8.07
CA ASN A 130 -4.49 -5.60 -9.02
C ASN A 130 -5.57 -4.90 -9.86
N GLN A 131 -6.83 -5.35 -9.80
CA GLN A 131 -7.98 -4.86 -10.59
C GLN A 131 -7.81 -4.98 -12.12
N LYS A 132 -6.80 -5.71 -12.60
CA LYS A 132 -6.43 -5.84 -14.01
C LYS A 132 -6.59 -7.25 -14.56
N GLU A 133 -6.66 -8.26 -13.69
CA GLU A 133 -6.77 -9.67 -14.11
C GLU A 133 -8.02 -10.31 -13.49
N LEU A 134 -8.79 -11.03 -14.30
CA LEU A 134 -9.88 -11.90 -13.84
C LEU A 134 -9.43 -13.36 -13.92
N ILE A 135 -9.71 -14.15 -12.89
CA ILE A 135 -9.41 -15.57 -12.87
C ILE A 135 -10.74 -16.34 -12.86
N SER A 136 -10.97 -17.18 -13.87
CA SER A 136 -12.17 -18.00 -14.01
C SER A 136 -11.86 -19.48 -13.91
N GLY A 137 -12.74 -20.25 -13.27
CA GLY A 137 -12.65 -21.70 -13.16
C GLY A 137 -13.84 -22.39 -13.82
N ASP A 138 -13.56 -23.35 -14.69
CA ASP A 138 -14.58 -24.06 -15.46
C ASP A 138 -14.89 -25.49 -14.93
N GLN A 139 -15.92 -26.10 -15.52
CA GLN A 139 -16.34 -27.48 -15.21
C GLN A 139 -15.40 -28.57 -15.75
N ASN A 140 -14.55 -28.27 -16.73
CA ASN A 140 -13.60 -29.23 -17.28
C ASN A 140 -12.29 -29.28 -16.49
N GLY A 141 -12.10 -28.34 -15.55
CA GLY A 141 -10.92 -28.25 -14.69
C GLY A 141 -9.94 -27.16 -15.11
N ASN A 142 -10.23 -26.38 -16.15
CA ASN A 142 -9.35 -25.29 -16.56
C ASN A 142 -9.58 -24.05 -15.71
N ILE A 143 -8.48 -23.47 -15.26
CA ILE A 143 -8.42 -22.14 -14.66
C ILE A 143 -7.82 -21.22 -15.71
N ARG A 144 -8.58 -20.20 -16.14
CA ARG A 144 -8.14 -19.20 -17.11
C ARG A 144 -7.97 -17.85 -16.44
N VAL A 145 -6.86 -17.20 -16.75
CA VAL A 145 -6.58 -15.82 -16.36
C VAL A 145 -6.82 -14.95 -17.57
N TRP A 146 -7.61 -13.90 -17.38
CA TRP A 146 -8.00 -12.94 -18.38
C TRP A 146 -7.37 -11.59 -18.02
N ASP A 147 -6.54 -11.07 -18.91
CA ASP A 147 -6.00 -9.72 -18.76
C ASP A 147 -7.00 -8.70 -19.32
N LEU A 148 -7.46 -7.79 -18.46
CA LEU A 148 -8.41 -6.73 -18.81
C LEU A 148 -7.75 -5.61 -19.62
N ALA A 149 -6.43 -5.45 -19.59
CA ALA A 149 -5.75 -4.50 -20.46
C ALA A 149 -5.65 -5.05 -21.89
N ALA A 150 -5.17 -6.29 -22.03
CA ALA A 150 -4.99 -6.95 -23.33
C ALA A 150 -6.28 -7.54 -23.91
N ASN A 151 -7.36 -7.63 -23.12
CA ASN A 151 -8.65 -8.23 -23.50
C ASN A 151 -8.51 -9.65 -24.07
N SER A 152 -7.60 -10.44 -23.51
CA SER A 152 -7.28 -11.79 -23.96
C SER A 152 -6.94 -12.70 -22.79
N CYS A 153 -6.99 -14.02 -23.03
CA CYS A 153 -6.54 -15.00 -22.05
C CYS A 153 -5.02 -14.95 -21.95
N SER A 154 -4.49 -14.61 -20.78
CA SER A 154 -3.05 -14.53 -20.51
C SER A 154 -2.47 -15.90 -20.17
N CYS A 155 -3.19 -16.68 -19.36
CA CYS A 155 -2.73 -17.98 -18.87
C CYS A 155 -3.88 -18.97 -18.75
N GLU A 156 -3.60 -20.23 -19.08
CA GLU A 156 -4.50 -21.36 -18.85
C GLU A 156 -3.75 -22.41 -18.02
N LEU A 157 -4.36 -22.80 -16.90
CA LEU A 157 -3.85 -23.81 -15.97
C LEU A 157 -4.84 -24.95 -15.88
N VAL A 158 -4.33 -26.18 -15.85
CA VAL A 158 -5.14 -27.39 -15.64
C VAL A 158 -4.56 -28.12 -14.44
N PRO A 159 -5.14 -27.94 -13.22
CA PRO A 159 -4.64 -28.58 -12.00
C PRO A 159 -4.77 -30.10 -12.07
N GLU A 160 -5.90 -30.57 -12.58
CA GLU A 160 -6.23 -31.98 -12.77
C GLU A 160 -7.20 -32.09 -13.95
N VAL A 161 -6.91 -33.01 -14.86
CA VAL A 161 -7.69 -33.20 -16.08
C VAL A 161 -9.08 -33.77 -15.72
N ASP A 162 -10.12 -33.31 -16.43
CA ASP A 162 -11.52 -33.76 -16.30
C ASP A 162 -12.11 -33.65 -14.89
N THR A 163 -11.61 -32.70 -14.11
CA THR A 163 -12.00 -32.51 -12.70
C THR A 163 -12.45 -31.07 -12.48
N ALA A 164 -13.76 -30.87 -12.31
CA ALA A 164 -14.38 -29.55 -12.24
C ALA A 164 -13.81 -28.69 -11.10
N VAL A 165 -13.41 -27.45 -11.44
CA VAL A 165 -13.08 -26.43 -10.44
C VAL A 165 -14.39 -25.83 -9.95
N ARG A 166 -14.68 -25.95 -8.66
CA ARG A 166 -15.94 -25.48 -8.06
C ARG A 166 -15.83 -24.08 -7.49
N SER A 167 -14.70 -23.77 -6.86
CA SER A 167 -14.47 -22.48 -6.22
C SER A 167 -13.03 -22.03 -6.42
N LEU A 168 -12.85 -20.72 -6.59
CA LEU A 168 -11.57 -20.04 -6.66
C LEU A 168 -11.57 -18.92 -5.61
N THR A 169 -10.40 -18.62 -5.08
CA THR A 169 -10.17 -17.46 -4.22
C THR A 169 -8.72 -16.99 -4.39
N VAL A 170 -8.53 -15.68 -4.28
CA VAL A 170 -7.22 -15.02 -4.37
C VAL A 170 -6.96 -14.31 -3.06
N MET A 171 -5.73 -14.38 -2.55
CA MET A 171 -5.34 -13.67 -1.34
C MET A 171 -5.36 -12.15 -1.59
N TRP A 172 -5.68 -11.37 -0.55
CA TRP A 172 -5.78 -9.92 -0.64
C TRP A 172 -4.47 -9.24 -1.11
N ASP A 173 -3.31 -9.83 -0.80
CA ASP A 173 -2.00 -9.35 -1.24
C ASP A 173 -1.65 -9.74 -2.70
N GLY A 174 -2.48 -10.57 -3.34
CA GLY A 174 -2.27 -11.07 -4.69
C GLY A 174 -1.09 -12.03 -4.82
N SER A 175 -0.62 -12.64 -3.73
CA SER A 175 0.52 -13.58 -3.76
C SER A 175 0.10 -15.04 -3.88
N MET A 176 -1.18 -15.37 -3.66
CA MET A 176 -1.67 -16.76 -3.65
C MET A 176 -3.05 -16.91 -4.29
N VAL A 177 -3.23 -17.98 -5.06
CA VAL A 177 -4.54 -18.45 -5.55
C VAL A 177 -4.80 -19.84 -4.99
N VAL A 178 -6.04 -20.07 -4.55
CA VAL A 178 -6.52 -21.38 -4.16
C VAL A 178 -7.70 -21.78 -5.04
N ALA A 179 -7.63 -22.96 -5.64
CA ALA A 179 -8.74 -23.58 -6.36
C ALA A 179 -9.17 -24.85 -5.65
N ALA A 180 -10.47 -25.03 -5.50
CA ALA A 180 -11.04 -26.25 -4.95
C ALA A 180 -11.83 -27.02 -6.01
N ASN A 181 -11.68 -28.33 -6.00
CA ASN A 181 -12.32 -29.23 -6.95
C ASN A 181 -13.53 -29.99 -6.37
N ASN A 182 -14.19 -30.76 -7.23
CA ASN A 182 -15.30 -31.64 -6.87
C ASN A 182 -14.88 -32.95 -6.18
N ARG A 183 -13.58 -33.24 -6.02
CA ARG A 183 -13.03 -34.45 -5.36
C ARG A 183 -12.49 -34.19 -3.94
N GLY A 184 -12.69 -32.99 -3.40
CA GLY A 184 -12.25 -32.65 -2.05
C GLY A 184 -10.81 -32.18 -1.94
N THR A 185 -10.15 -31.89 -3.06
CA THR A 185 -8.78 -31.38 -3.13
C THR A 185 -8.77 -29.87 -3.36
N CYS A 186 -7.94 -29.17 -2.61
CA CYS A 186 -7.54 -27.78 -2.85
C CYS A 186 -6.14 -27.74 -3.45
N TYR A 187 -5.99 -26.98 -4.52
CA TYR A 187 -4.74 -26.68 -5.17
C TYR A 187 -4.35 -25.25 -4.86
N VAL A 188 -3.10 -25.04 -4.45
CA VAL A 188 -2.59 -23.73 -4.04
C VAL A 188 -1.42 -23.36 -4.91
N TRP A 189 -1.49 -22.17 -5.51
CA TRP A 189 -0.40 -21.60 -6.30
C TRP A 189 0.07 -20.29 -5.71
N ARG A 190 1.38 -20.07 -5.78
CA ARG A 190 2.00 -18.76 -5.58
C ARG A 190 1.97 -18.00 -6.90
N LEU A 191 1.47 -16.78 -6.84
CA LEU A 191 1.49 -15.81 -7.93
C LEU A 191 2.81 -15.05 -7.85
N LEU A 192 3.68 -15.22 -8.85
CA LEU A 192 4.88 -14.42 -9.01
C LEU A 192 4.61 -13.31 -10.03
N LYS A 193 4.88 -12.06 -9.64
CA LYS A 193 4.84 -10.92 -10.55
C LYS A 193 6.03 -11.02 -11.51
N GLY A 194 5.80 -11.57 -12.70
CA GLY A 194 6.77 -11.54 -13.78
C GLY A 194 7.06 -10.11 -14.24
N THR A 195 8.24 -9.88 -14.78
CA THR A 195 8.71 -8.59 -15.32
C THR A 195 8.02 -8.18 -16.62
N GLN A 196 7.20 -9.05 -17.24
CA GLN A 196 6.46 -8.79 -18.48
C GLN A 196 5.09 -9.47 -18.40
N THR A 197 3.99 -8.70 -18.47
CA THR A 197 2.59 -9.00 -18.89
C THR A 197 1.92 -10.36 -18.59
N MET A 198 2.56 -11.28 -17.88
CA MET A 198 2.11 -12.65 -17.66
C MET A 198 2.31 -13.01 -16.19
N THR A 199 1.21 -13.35 -15.53
CA THR A 199 1.21 -13.91 -14.18
C THR A 199 1.78 -15.33 -14.24
N TYR A 200 2.87 -15.59 -13.51
CA TYR A 200 3.43 -16.93 -13.41
C TYR A 200 2.86 -17.63 -12.17
N PHE A 201 2.41 -18.87 -12.36
CA PHE A 201 1.84 -19.71 -11.30
C PHE A 201 2.83 -20.79 -10.89
N GLU A 202 3.34 -20.68 -9.67
CA GLU A 202 4.17 -21.71 -9.08
C GLU A 202 3.30 -22.61 -8.17
N PRO A 203 3.20 -23.92 -8.45
CA PRO A 203 2.42 -24.82 -7.58
C PRO A 203 3.09 -24.94 -6.22
N LEU A 204 2.37 -24.54 -5.16
CA LEU A 204 2.92 -24.48 -3.80
C LEU A 204 2.47 -25.67 -2.96
N HIS A 205 1.18 -26.00 -2.99
CA HIS A 205 0.66 -27.11 -2.19
C HIS A 205 -0.55 -27.79 -2.83
N LYS A 206 -0.70 -29.09 -2.55
CA LYS A 206 -1.88 -29.90 -2.88
C LYS A 206 -2.44 -30.45 -1.57
N LEU A 207 -3.62 -29.94 -1.17
CA LEU A 207 -4.26 -30.25 0.10
C LEU A 207 -5.50 -31.10 -0.13
N GLN A 208 -5.55 -32.32 0.40
CA GLN A 208 -6.80 -33.08 0.47
C GLN A 208 -7.60 -32.58 1.67
N ALA A 209 -8.51 -31.64 1.44
CA ALA A 209 -9.24 -30.98 2.51
C ALA A 209 -10.44 -31.81 2.99
N HIS A 210 -11.19 -32.43 2.08
CA HIS A 210 -12.40 -33.17 2.39
C HIS A 210 -12.48 -34.49 1.60
N ASP A 211 -13.32 -35.43 2.06
CA ASP A 211 -13.56 -36.70 1.36
C ASP A 211 -14.72 -36.59 0.34
N GLY A 212 -15.39 -35.44 0.30
CA GLY A 212 -16.48 -35.12 -0.61
C GLY A 212 -16.25 -33.85 -1.43
N TYR A 213 -17.30 -33.41 -2.13
CA TYR A 213 -17.29 -32.18 -2.93
C TYR A 213 -17.01 -30.94 -2.08
N ILE A 214 -15.98 -30.16 -2.42
CA ILE A 214 -15.82 -28.80 -1.89
C ILE A 214 -16.72 -27.87 -2.69
N LEU A 215 -17.58 -27.14 -1.99
CA LEU A 215 -18.54 -26.22 -2.59
C LEU A 215 -18.01 -24.79 -2.59
N LYS A 216 -17.26 -24.40 -1.56
CA LYS A 216 -16.63 -23.07 -1.45
C LYS A 216 -15.25 -23.17 -0.80
N CYS A 217 -14.31 -22.40 -1.33
CA CYS A 217 -13.04 -22.08 -0.69
C CYS A 217 -12.92 -20.56 -0.57
N LEU A 218 -12.48 -20.07 0.58
CA LEU A 218 -12.31 -18.64 0.83
C LEU A 218 -11.07 -18.39 1.69
N LEU A 219 -10.20 -17.49 1.24
CA LEU A 219 -9.08 -16.99 2.04
C LEU A 219 -9.52 -15.83 2.93
N SER A 220 -8.86 -15.68 4.08
CA SER A 220 -9.12 -14.62 5.04
C SER A 220 -8.78 -13.23 4.48
N PRO A 221 -9.54 -12.18 4.88
CA PRO A 221 -9.24 -10.80 4.51
C PRO A 221 -7.99 -10.24 5.22
N GLU A 222 -7.54 -9.04 4.79
CA GLU A 222 -6.32 -8.35 5.26
C GLU A 222 -6.22 -8.21 6.79
N PHE A 223 -7.33 -7.95 7.47
CA PHE A 223 -7.35 -7.65 8.91
C PHE A 223 -7.17 -8.88 9.83
N CYS A 224 -6.90 -10.06 9.28
CA CYS A 224 -6.63 -11.28 10.06
C CYS A 224 -5.18 -11.44 10.52
N ASP A 225 -4.27 -10.54 10.12
CA ASP A 225 -2.87 -10.61 10.55
C ASP A 225 -2.75 -10.54 12.09
N PRO A 226 -2.05 -11.50 12.74
CA PRO A 226 -0.97 -12.31 12.16
C PRO A 226 -1.36 -13.68 11.60
N ASN A 227 -2.61 -14.14 11.72
CA ASN A 227 -3.00 -15.50 11.34
C ASN A 227 -3.81 -15.52 10.05
N ARG A 228 -3.24 -16.04 8.97
CA ARG A 228 -3.91 -16.21 7.67
C ARG A 228 -4.67 -17.52 7.63
N TYR A 229 -5.97 -17.47 7.33
CA TYR A 229 -6.84 -18.65 7.31
C TYR A 229 -7.39 -18.96 5.91
N LEU A 230 -7.56 -20.24 5.62
CA LEU A 230 -8.32 -20.75 4.49
C LEU A 230 -9.53 -21.51 5.03
N ALA A 231 -10.74 -21.10 4.66
CA ALA A 231 -11.97 -21.82 4.98
C ALA A 231 -12.43 -22.66 3.78
N THR A 232 -12.70 -23.94 4.00
CA THR A 232 -13.25 -24.86 3.00
C THR A 232 -14.60 -25.39 3.47
N ALA A 233 -15.65 -25.17 2.67
CA ALA A 233 -17.01 -25.66 2.94
C ALA A 233 -17.33 -26.82 2.00
N SER A 234 -17.90 -27.90 2.54
CA SER A 234 -18.04 -29.17 1.85
C SER A 234 -19.43 -29.79 1.94
N SER A 235 -19.67 -30.72 1.02
CA SER A 235 -20.81 -31.63 1.03
C SER A 235 -20.77 -32.66 2.17
N ASP A 236 -19.64 -32.81 2.87
CA ASP A 236 -19.53 -33.68 4.05
C ASP A 236 -20.12 -33.08 5.34
N HIS A 237 -20.84 -31.96 5.22
CA HIS A 237 -21.51 -31.24 6.31
C HIS A 237 -20.56 -30.48 7.24
N THR A 238 -19.25 -30.48 6.95
CA THR A 238 -18.24 -29.78 7.73
C THR A 238 -17.70 -28.56 7.01
N VAL A 239 -17.19 -27.62 7.80
CA VAL A 239 -16.34 -26.54 7.31
C VAL A 239 -14.99 -26.66 8.00
N LYS A 240 -13.91 -26.74 7.23
CA LYS A 240 -12.55 -26.84 7.78
C LYS A 240 -11.83 -25.52 7.64
N ILE A 241 -11.08 -25.15 8.67
CA ILE A 241 -10.26 -23.95 8.72
C ILE A 241 -8.80 -24.40 8.78
N TRP A 242 -8.03 -23.89 7.83
CA TRP A 242 -6.63 -24.22 7.64
C TRP A 242 -5.78 -22.98 7.86
N ASN A 243 -4.64 -23.12 8.53
CA ASN A 243 -3.64 -22.06 8.59
C ASN A 243 -2.86 -22.03 7.26
N VAL A 244 -2.73 -20.85 6.64
CA VAL A 244 -2.11 -20.70 5.31
C VAL A 244 -0.58 -20.79 5.35
N ASP A 245 0.07 -20.42 6.47
CA ASP A 245 1.53 -20.40 6.57
C ASP A 245 2.15 -21.81 6.61
N GLY A 246 1.38 -22.79 7.10
CA GLY A 246 1.79 -24.21 7.16
C GLY A 246 0.84 -25.20 6.50
N PHE A 247 -0.30 -24.76 5.94
CA PHE A 247 -1.40 -25.60 5.47
C PHE A 247 -1.88 -26.66 6.47
N THR A 248 -1.71 -26.37 7.77
CA THR A 248 -2.14 -27.27 8.85
C THR A 248 -3.62 -27.06 9.15
N LEU A 249 -4.34 -28.16 9.37
CA LEU A 249 -5.73 -28.10 9.82
C LEU A 249 -5.77 -27.54 11.24
N GLU A 250 -6.43 -26.40 11.41
CA GLU A 250 -6.58 -25.80 12.72
C GLU A 250 -7.89 -26.22 13.36
N ARG A 251 -8.99 -26.16 12.60
CA ARG A 251 -10.34 -26.39 13.15
C ARG A 251 -11.26 -27.09 12.16
N VAL A 252 -12.19 -27.86 12.71
CA VAL A 252 -13.31 -28.46 11.99
C VAL A 252 -14.60 -27.97 12.63
N LEU A 253 -15.37 -27.16 11.92
CA LEU A 253 -16.67 -26.69 12.35
C LEU A 253 -17.72 -27.75 11.99
N THR A 254 -18.18 -28.45 13.01
CA THR A 254 -19.24 -29.47 12.90
C THR A 254 -20.54 -28.93 13.49
N GLY A 255 -21.63 -29.03 12.73
CA GLY A 255 -22.94 -28.69 13.28
C GLY A 255 -24.06 -28.64 12.25
N HIS A 256 -23.74 -28.38 10.98
CA HIS A 256 -24.70 -28.48 9.90
C HIS A 256 -25.13 -29.93 9.66
N GLN A 257 -26.38 -30.12 9.24
CA GLN A 257 -26.97 -31.45 9.03
C GLN A 257 -27.02 -31.85 7.55
N ARG A 258 -26.65 -30.93 6.64
CA ARG A 258 -26.63 -31.12 5.19
C ARG A 258 -25.44 -30.38 4.58
N TRP A 259 -25.33 -30.39 3.26
CA TRP A 259 -24.25 -29.76 2.50
C TRP A 259 -24.11 -28.28 2.83
N VAL A 260 -22.87 -27.83 3.05
CA VAL A 260 -22.54 -26.43 3.30
C VAL A 260 -22.10 -25.80 1.99
N TRP A 261 -22.91 -24.89 1.45
CA TRP A 261 -22.73 -24.34 0.11
C TRP A 261 -21.78 -23.18 0.04
N ASP A 262 -21.81 -22.32 1.05
CA ASP A 262 -21.06 -21.07 1.03
C ASP A 262 -20.56 -20.71 2.42
N CYS A 263 -19.47 -19.95 2.43
CA CYS A 263 -18.86 -19.41 3.62
C CYS A 263 -18.32 -18.01 3.34
N VAL A 264 -18.45 -17.10 4.31
CA VAL A 264 -17.96 -15.72 4.24
C VAL A 264 -17.38 -15.29 5.58
N PHE A 265 -16.19 -14.68 5.53
CA PHE A 265 -15.55 -14.07 6.70
C PHE A 265 -16.14 -12.69 7.00
N SER A 266 -16.14 -12.33 8.29
CA SER A 266 -16.27 -10.94 8.70
C SER A 266 -15.07 -10.11 8.24
N VAL A 267 -15.22 -8.78 8.19
CA VAL A 267 -14.12 -7.88 7.75
C VAL A 267 -12.92 -7.97 8.69
N ASP A 268 -13.17 -8.15 9.99
CA ASP A 268 -12.15 -8.37 11.02
C ASP A 268 -11.66 -9.83 11.09
N GLY A 269 -12.29 -10.74 10.33
CA GLY A 269 -12.07 -12.18 10.36
C GLY A 269 -12.25 -12.88 11.70
N ALA A 270 -12.83 -12.20 12.69
CA ALA A 270 -13.16 -12.79 13.98
C ALA A 270 -14.34 -13.77 13.89
N TYR A 271 -15.15 -13.66 12.85
CA TYR A 271 -16.34 -14.47 12.64
C TYR A 271 -16.38 -15.07 11.23
N LEU A 272 -16.96 -16.26 11.14
CA LEU A 272 -17.28 -16.92 9.88
C LEU A 272 -18.78 -17.16 9.82
N ILE A 273 -19.41 -16.85 8.69
CA ILE A 273 -20.81 -17.22 8.46
C ILE A 273 -20.85 -18.31 7.40
N THR A 274 -21.60 -19.37 7.70
CA THR A 274 -21.79 -20.51 6.82
C THR A 274 -23.26 -20.69 6.48
N ALA A 275 -23.50 -21.30 5.33
CA ALA A 275 -24.81 -21.44 4.73
C ALA A 275 -25.02 -22.87 4.24
N SER A 276 -26.13 -23.51 4.65
CA SER A 276 -26.36 -24.94 4.43
C SER A 276 -27.74 -25.26 3.84
N SER A 277 -27.84 -26.42 3.19
CA SER A 277 -29.12 -26.98 2.75
C SER A 277 -30.07 -27.37 3.89
N ASP A 278 -29.61 -27.35 5.14
CA ASP A 278 -30.45 -27.58 6.32
C ASP A 278 -31.37 -26.40 6.66
N THR A 279 -31.51 -25.44 5.74
CA THR A 279 -32.27 -24.17 5.83
C THR A 279 -31.75 -23.20 6.89
N THR A 280 -30.56 -23.46 7.44
CA THR A 280 -29.92 -22.60 8.43
C THR A 280 -28.67 -21.92 7.86
N ALA A 281 -28.47 -20.66 8.24
CA ALA A 281 -27.15 -20.05 8.25
C ALA A 281 -26.63 -20.01 9.69
N ARG A 282 -25.31 -20.13 9.87
CA ARG A 282 -24.68 -20.12 11.20
C ARG A 282 -23.56 -19.11 11.26
N LEU A 283 -23.52 -18.36 12.36
CA LEU A 283 -22.41 -17.47 12.72
C LEU A 283 -21.50 -18.21 13.70
N TRP A 284 -20.24 -18.36 13.33
CA TRP A 284 -19.20 -19.03 14.11
C TRP A 284 -18.22 -17.99 14.64
N ALA A 285 -17.80 -18.15 15.89
CA ALA A 285 -16.65 -17.41 16.42
C ALA A 285 -15.37 -18.14 16.01
N MET A 286 -14.41 -17.44 15.42
CA MET A 286 -13.13 -18.04 15.02
C MET A 286 -12.23 -18.36 16.22
N SER A 287 -12.43 -17.69 17.36
CA SER A 287 -11.65 -17.92 18.58
C SER A 287 -11.86 -19.32 19.18
N ASN A 288 -13.11 -19.77 19.26
CA ASN A 288 -13.49 -21.05 19.89
C ASN A 288 -14.13 -22.07 18.94
N GLY A 289 -14.53 -21.67 17.73
CA GLY A 289 -15.22 -22.55 16.77
C GLY A 289 -16.67 -22.87 17.16
N GLU A 290 -17.24 -22.16 18.14
CA GLU A 290 -18.62 -22.37 18.56
C GLU A 290 -19.60 -21.58 17.69
N THR A 291 -20.81 -22.14 17.53
CA THR A 291 -21.92 -21.43 16.89
C THR A 291 -22.45 -20.37 17.85
N ILE A 292 -22.28 -19.09 17.51
CA ILE A 292 -22.82 -17.96 18.27
C ILE A 292 -24.32 -17.82 17.99
N ARG A 293 -24.70 -17.93 16.71
CA ARG A 293 -26.09 -17.73 16.26
C ARG A 293 -26.44 -18.66 15.11
N MET A 294 -27.71 -19.03 15.09
CA MET A 294 -28.36 -19.73 13.98
C MET A 294 -29.45 -18.83 13.41
N TYR A 295 -29.42 -18.59 12.11
CA TYR A 295 -30.46 -17.85 11.38
C TYR A 295 -31.39 -18.86 10.72
N GLN A 296 -32.64 -18.89 11.19
CA GLN A 296 -33.69 -19.77 10.70
C GLN A 296 -34.86 -18.94 10.19
N GLY A 297 -35.33 -19.25 8.97
CA GLY A 297 -36.47 -18.55 8.38
C GLY A 297 -36.71 -18.87 6.91
N HIS A 298 -35.87 -19.66 6.26
CA HIS A 298 -36.15 -20.20 4.92
C HIS A 298 -36.96 -21.49 5.04
N HIS A 299 -38.00 -21.63 4.20
CA HIS A 299 -39.07 -22.62 4.42
C HIS A 299 -39.05 -23.81 3.45
N LYS A 300 -38.01 -23.96 2.62
CA LYS A 300 -37.92 -25.06 1.65
C LYS A 300 -36.59 -25.81 1.75
N ALA A 301 -36.64 -26.99 2.37
CA ALA A 301 -35.60 -28.02 2.27
C ALA A 301 -36.08 -29.07 1.27
N THR A 302 -35.65 -29.00 0.00
CA THR A 302 -35.98 -30.07 -0.94
C THR A 302 -34.96 -31.19 -0.90
N ALA A 303 -35.52 -32.40 -0.89
CA ALA A 303 -34.84 -33.68 -0.83
C ALA A 303 -33.96 -33.97 -2.06
N TYR A 304 -33.06 -34.91 -1.82
CA TYR A 304 -32.07 -35.58 -2.67
C TYR A 304 -32.46 -35.74 -4.15
N GLU A 305 -31.67 -35.14 -5.06
CA GLU A 305 -31.56 -35.57 -6.47
C GLU A 305 -30.13 -35.29 -6.98
N PRO A 306 -29.38 -36.29 -7.50
CA PRO A 306 -27.94 -36.16 -7.77
C PRO A 306 -27.57 -35.34 -9.03
N LYS A 307 -28.53 -34.61 -9.63
CA LYS A 307 -28.31 -33.85 -10.87
C LYS A 307 -28.88 -32.42 -10.88
N ARG A 308 -29.44 -31.94 -9.77
CA ARG A 308 -29.93 -30.55 -9.63
C ARG A 308 -29.52 -30.01 -8.26
N LYS A 309 -28.85 -28.84 -8.24
CA LYS A 309 -28.33 -28.19 -7.02
C LYS A 309 -29.48 -27.96 -6.01
N PRO A 310 -29.45 -28.51 -4.78
CA PRO A 310 -30.45 -28.19 -3.76
C PRO A 310 -29.97 -27.14 -2.74
N VAL A 311 -30.77 -26.08 -2.56
CA VAL A 311 -30.70 -25.06 -1.49
C VAL A 311 -29.36 -24.32 -1.36
N LEU A 312 -29.20 -23.30 -2.19
CA LEU A 312 -28.09 -22.35 -2.09
C LEU A 312 -28.49 -21.20 -1.15
N LEU A 313 -27.97 -21.21 0.08
CA LEU A 313 -27.78 -19.97 0.82
C LEU A 313 -26.46 -19.36 0.34
N THR A 314 -26.51 -18.24 -0.37
CA THR A 314 -25.33 -17.36 -0.44
C THR A 314 -25.38 -16.44 0.76
N VAL A 315 -24.26 -16.24 1.41
CA VAL A 315 -24.11 -15.24 2.46
C VAL A 315 -23.17 -14.16 1.96
N THR A 316 -23.49 -12.91 2.24
CA THR A 316 -22.55 -11.80 2.16
C THR A 316 -22.67 -11.00 3.45
N SER A 317 -21.53 -10.60 4.01
CA SER A 317 -21.49 -9.90 5.30
C SER A 317 -20.43 -8.81 5.32
N HIS A 318 -20.81 -7.63 5.81
CA HIS A 318 -19.88 -6.60 6.25
C HIS A 318 -20.07 -6.38 7.77
N LEU A 319 -19.32 -7.14 8.55
CA LEU A 319 -19.32 -7.11 10.02
C LEU A 319 -18.25 -6.13 10.54
N HIS A 320 -18.65 -5.18 11.40
CA HIS A 320 -17.76 -4.38 12.27
C HIS A 320 -18.10 -4.66 13.74
N PRO A 321 -17.14 -4.53 14.68
CA PRO A 321 -17.34 -4.87 16.08
C PRO A 321 -18.39 -3.97 16.77
N PRO A 322 -19.11 -4.46 17.81
CA PRO A 322 -19.81 -3.61 18.76
C PRO A 322 -18.82 -2.74 19.52
N SER A 323 -18.99 -1.43 19.47
CA SER A 323 -18.46 -0.52 20.49
C SER A 323 -19.04 -0.90 21.86
N VAL A 324 -18.15 -1.23 22.80
CA VAL A 324 -18.48 -1.39 24.22
C VAL A 324 -18.82 -0.01 24.77
N LEU A 325 -20.10 0.20 25.04
CA LEU A 325 -20.64 1.35 25.76
C LEU A 325 -20.21 1.25 27.22
N LEU A 326 -19.29 2.11 27.68
CA LEU A 326 -19.12 2.40 29.10
C LEU A 326 -19.81 3.73 29.39
N ASP A 327 -21.05 3.61 29.83
CA ASP A 327 -21.88 4.67 30.37
C ASP A 327 -21.30 5.10 31.72
N LEU A 328 -20.67 6.29 31.78
CA LEU A 328 -20.42 7.00 33.03
C LEU A 328 -21.07 8.38 32.97
N ARG A 329 -22.23 8.42 33.63
CA ARG A 329 -23.09 9.55 33.94
C ARG A 329 -22.36 10.82 34.38
N ARG A 330 -22.85 11.94 33.82
CA ARG A 330 -23.15 13.24 34.46
C ARG A 330 -22.08 13.86 35.39
N ARG A 331 -21.52 15.00 34.97
CA ARG A 331 -21.64 16.26 35.74
C ARG A 331 -21.91 17.45 34.81
N ARG A 332 -23.01 18.16 35.09
CA ARG A 332 -23.36 19.48 34.58
C ARG A 332 -22.62 20.55 35.40
N SER A 333 -22.12 21.59 34.74
CA SER A 333 -22.05 22.98 35.24
C SER A 333 -21.88 23.88 34.00
N ALA A 334 -22.96 24.46 33.46
CA ALA A 334 -23.54 25.75 33.84
C ALA A 334 -22.65 26.96 33.45
N ALA A 335 -22.94 27.59 32.30
CA ALA A 335 -22.86 29.03 32.09
C ALA A 335 -23.72 29.44 30.88
N ARG A 336 -24.31 30.64 30.97
CA ARG A 336 -25.52 31.15 30.29
C ARG A 336 -25.35 31.61 28.82
N PRO A 337 -26.47 31.84 28.10
CA PRO A 337 -26.48 32.20 26.68
C PRO A 337 -26.82 33.69 26.38
N LEU A 338 -26.69 34.03 25.07
CA LEU A 338 -27.29 35.13 24.26
C LEU A 338 -26.50 36.45 24.09
N PRO A 339 -26.73 37.25 23.00
CA PRO A 339 -27.71 37.09 21.92
C PRO A 339 -27.23 37.29 20.45
N SER A 340 -28.17 36.93 19.57
CA SER A 340 -28.39 37.17 18.14
C SER A 340 -27.92 38.45 17.47
N LEU A 341 -27.63 38.35 16.16
CA LEU A 341 -27.99 39.36 15.16
C LEU A 341 -28.54 38.70 13.88
N LYS A 342 -29.76 39.13 13.52
CA LYS A 342 -30.48 38.84 12.29
C LYS A 342 -29.95 39.74 11.17
N TYR A 343 -30.02 39.28 9.91
CA TYR A 343 -30.68 40.04 8.84
C TYR A 343 -31.16 39.08 7.73
N ALA A 344 -32.47 39.11 7.48
CA ALA A 344 -33.15 38.68 6.25
C ALA A 344 -32.91 39.75 5.16
N GLY A 345 -33.10 39.58 3.85
CA GLY A 345 -33.82 38.62 3.01
C GLY A 345 -34.35 39.37 1.76
N GLY A 346 -34.64 38.65 0.68
CA GLY A 346 -35.36 39.13 -0.53
C GLY A 346 -34.48 39.10 -1.80
N SER A 347 -34.52 38.09 -2.67
CA SER A 347 -35.56 37.63 -3.62
C SER A 347 -35.86 38.62 -4.76
N THR A 348 -35.64 38.21 -6.02
CA THR A 348 -36.66 38.24 -7.09
C THR A 348 -36.15 37.62 -8.41
N ALA A 349 -36.85 36.56 -8.83
CA ALA A 349 -37.37 36.20 -10.16
C ALA A 349 -36.53 36.34 -11.47
N ALA A 350 -36.42 35.21 -12.16
CA ALA A 350 -36.33 35.00 -13.62
C ALA A 350 -37.66 35.43 -14.33
N PRO A 351 -37.96 35.28 -15.66
CA PRO A 351 -37.43 34.28 -16.63
C PRO A 351 -37.33 34.72 -18.14
N ARG A 352 -36.74 33.88 -19.01
CA ARG A 352 -37.39 33.23 -20.20
C ARG A 352 -36.42 32.69 -21.27
N GLU A 353 -36.87 31.58 -21.84
CA GLU A 353 -36.34 30.74 -22.91
C GLU A 353 -36.25 31.38 -24.31
N LYS A 354 -35.45 30.78 -25.21
CA LYS A 354 -35.94 30.24 -26.50
C LYS A 354 -34.95 29.29 -27.21
N LYS A 355 -35.55 28.31 -27.90
CA LYS A 355 -35.03 27.16 -28.68
C LYS A 355 -34.54 27.54 -30.09
N SER A 356 -33.68 26.69 -30.70
CA SER A 356 -33.90 26.02 -32.03
C SER A 356 -32.68 25.16 -32.46
N LYS A 357 -32.83 23.84 -32.66
CA LYS A 357 -32.86 23.08 -33.95
C LYS A 357 -31.52 22.97 -34.71
N HIS A 358 -30.91 21.79 -34.74
CA HIS A 358 -30.90 20.75 -35.81
C HIS A 358 -29.98 21.07 -37.00
N GLU A 359 -28.95 20.23 -37.21
CA GLU A 359 -28.66 19.67 -38.53
C GLU A 359 -27.81 18.39 -38.44
N THR A 360 -28.27 17.37 -39.16
CA THR A 360 -27.67 16.05 -39.41
C THR A 360 -26.90 16.10 -40.73
N ARG A 361 -25.71 15.49 -40.79
CA ARG A 361 -25.15 14.96 -42.07
C ARG A 361 -24.31 13.71 -41.81
N ASN A 362 -24.80 12.58 -42.33
CA ASN A 362 -24.03 11.40 -42.68
C ASN A 362 -23.13 11.70 -43.89
N LEU A 363 -22.00 11.00 -44.03
CA LEU A 363 -21.73 10.05 -45.13
C LEU A 363 -20.27 9.55 -45.12
N ASN A 364 -20.17 8.22 -45.16
CA ASN A 364 -19.29 7.36 -45.97
C ASN A 364 -17.83 7.05 -45.60
N MET A 365 -17.66 5.73 -45.41
CA MET A 365 -16.47 4.93 -45.68
C MET A 365 -15.86 5.18 -47.08
N SER A 366 -14.54 5.04 -47.18
CA SER A 366 -13.92 4.33 -48.30
C SER A 366 -12.61 3.65 -47.84
N SER A 367 -12.55 2.34 -48.12
CA SER A 367 -11.35 1.51 -48.21
C SER A 367 -10.53 1.88 -49.45
N THR A 368 -9.21 1.60 -49.48
CA THR A 368 -8.47 0.87 -50.54
C THR A 368 -6.94 0.92 -50.28
N ILE A 369 -6.32 -0.27 -50.13
CA ILE A 369 -5.01 -0.79 -50.66
C ILE A 369 -3.82 0.20 -50.71
N GLY A 370 -2.59 -0.08 -50.27
CA GLY A 370 -1.80 -1.29 -50.08
C GLY A 370 -0.37 -0.97 -50.55
N GLY A 371 0.66 -1.37 -49.80
CA GLY A 371 2.05 -1.07 -50.14
C GLY A 371 3.04 -1.70 -49.15
N SER A 372 3.64 -2.79 -49.59
CA SER A 372 4.59 -3.68 -48.92
C SER A 372 5.94 -3.05 -48.56
N LEU A 373 6.55 -3.54 -47.47
CA LEU A 373 8.00 -3.84 -47.43
C LEU A 373 8.28 -4.83 -46.29
N SER A 374 8.67 -6.05 -46.66
CA SER A 374 9.12 -7.14 -45.80
C SER A 374 10.46 -7.65 -46.32
N VAL A 375 11.46 -7.76 -45.43
CA VAL A 375 12.70 -8.53 -45.60
C VAL A 375 13.01 -9.11 -44.21
N GLU A 376 12.59 -10.35 -43.94
CA GLU A 376 13.38 -11.60 -43.92
C GLU A 376 14.48 -11.70 -42.83
N PHE A 377 14.34 -12.70 -41.94
CA PHE A 377 15.43 -13.62 -41.57
C PHE A 377 14.87 -14.97 -41.06
N GLY A 378 15.07 -16.01 -41.87
CA GLY A 378 15.59 -17.33 -41.47
C GLY A 378 14.74 -18.26 -40.57
N CYS A 379 14.04 -19.21 -41.20
CA CYS A 379 13.55 -20.47 -40.62
C CYS A 379 14.53 -21.62 -40.95
N LEU A 380 14.66 -22.65 -40.10
CA LEU A 380 14.80 -24.08 -40.46
C LEU A 380 14.72 -24.96 -39.17
N ARG A 381 13.56 -25.61 -38.92
CA ARG A 381 13.21 -27.06 -39.05
C ARG A 381 13.88 -28.00 -38.01
N LYS A 382 13.12 -28.61 -37.08
CA LYS A 382 12.27 -29.84 -37.16
C LYS A 382 13.02 -31.14 -37.51
N HIS A 383 13.07 -32.09 -36.57
CA HIS A 383 12.96 -33.56 -36.68
C HIS A 383 12.96 -34.13 -35.24
N GLU A 384 12.41 -35.27 -34.84
CA GLU A 384 11.37 -36.21 -35.30
C GLU A 384 11.32 -37.26 -34.16
N VAL A 385 10.13 -37.78 -33.84
CA VAL A 385 9.93 -38.75 -32.75
C VAL A 385 10.13 -40.18 -33.27
N ARG A 386 10.97 -40.99 -32.62
CA ARG A 386 10.89 -42.47 -32.69
C ARG A 386 11.14 -43.13 -31.32
N ARG A 387 10.19 -44.01 -30.96
CA ARG A 387 10.18 -44.92 -29.81
C ARG A 387 11.37 -45.88 -29.83
N LEU A 388 11.89 -46.22 -28.65
CA LEU A 388 12.49 -47.53 -28.37
C LEU A 388 12.33 -47.89 -26.88
N SER A 389 12.17 -49.20 -26.65
CA SER A 389 11.66 -49.89 -25.47
C SER A 389 12.69 -50.09 -24.34
N THR A 390 12.12 -50.42 -23.18
CA THR A 390 12.72 -50.89 -21.93
C THR A 390 13.87 -51.91 -22.05
N ARG A 391 14.91 -51.78 -21.19
CA ARG A 391 15.51 -52.86 -20.40
C ARG A 391 16.47 -52.35 -19.30
N GLN A 392 16.50 -53.12 -18.22
CA GLN A 392 17.18 -52.94 -16.93
C GLN A 392 18.71 -52.83 -17.02
N GLY A 393 19.33 -52.15 -16.05
CA GLY A 393 20.77 -52.24 -15.79
C GLY A 393 21.26 -51.25 -14.74
N SER A 394 21.87 -51.78 -13.67
CA SER A 394 22.29 -51.15 -12.42
C SER A 394 23.50 -50.19 -12.48
N GLY A 395 23.50 -49.18 -11.61
CA GLY A 395 24.60 -48.92 -10.65
C GLY A 395 25.79 -48.03 -11.06
N ARG A 396 26.00 -46.98 -10.23
CA ARG A 396 27.22 -46.19 -9.93
C ARG A 396 27.66 -45.04 -10.86
N MET A 397 27.32 -43.83 -10.40
CA MET A 397 28.19 -42.70 -10.04
C MET A 397 29.49 -42.49 -10.84
N LEU A 398 29.50 -41.47 -11.70
CA LEU A 398 30.69 -40.84 -12.28
C LEU A 398 30.58 -39.32 -12.10
N SER A 399 31.49 -38.79 -11.29
CA SER A 399 31.74 -37.36 -11.07
C SER A 399 32.46 -36.76 -12.29
N ILE A 400 31.96 -35.65 -12.83
CA ILE A 400 32.70 -34.84 -13.81
C ILE A 400 33.11 -33.52 -13.13
N ARG A 401 34.43 -33.36 -12.98
CA ARG A 401 35.12 -32.12 -12.59
C ARG A 401 35.04 -31.13 -13.75
N ALA A 402 34.64 -29.89 -13.47
CA ALA A 402 34.91 -28.74 -14.33
C ALA A 402 36.01 -27.89 -13.68
N SER A 403 37.17 -27.82 -14.33
CA SER A 403 38.29 -26.96 -13.96
C SER A 403 38.10 -25.57 -14.57
N VAL A 404 38.00 -24.54 -13.73
CA VAL A 404 38.12 -23.14 -14.14
C VAL A 404 39.55 -22.70 -13.85
N VAL A 405 40.27 -22.31 -14.90
CA VAL A 405 41.62 -21.72 -14.80
C VAL A 405 41.44 -20.24 -14.51
N SER A 406 41.82 -19.79 -13.31
CA SER A 406 41.94 -18.37 -12.96
C SER A 406 43.41 -17.95 -12.95
N SER A 407 43.67 -16.77 -13.51
CA SER A 407 44.99 -16.16 -13.68
C SER A 407 45.62 -15.71 -12.35
N PRO A 408 46.97 -15.62 -12.24
CA PRO A 408 47.68 -15.44 -10.97
C PRO A 408 47.45 -14.07 -10.28
N ASP A 409 47.04 -13.04 -11.03
CA ASP A 409 46.88 -11.68 -10.49
C ASP A 409 45.63 -11.50 -9.62
N THR A 410 44.64 -12.40 -9.72
CA THR A 410 43.42 -12.36 -8.89
C THR A 410 43.68 -12.88 -7.47
N LEU A 411 44.75 -13.67 -7.29
CA LEU A 411 45.11 -14.27 -6.01
C LEU A 411 45.85 -13.30 -5.08
N GLU A 412 46.56 -12.30 -5.59
CA GLU A 412 47.21 -11.28 -4.74
C GLU A 412 46.24 -10.20 -4.26
N LEU A 413 45.28 -9.77 -5.10
CA LEU A 413 44.17 -8.90 -4.64
C LEU A 413 43.27 -9.59 -3.60
N SER A 414 43.05 -10.91 -3.73
CA SER A 414 42.26 -11.68 -2.76
C SER A 414 42.92 -11.80 -1.38
N LYS A 415 44.25 -11.71 -1.30
CA LYS A 415 45.00 -11.81 -0.03
C LYS A 415 45.19 -10.44 0.65
N ALA A 416 45.17 -9.35 -0.11
CA ALA A 416 45.09 -7.99 0.44
C ALA A 416 43.70 -7.70 1.03
N ASN A 417 42.62 -8.15 0.38
CA ASN A 417 41.25 -7.97 0.86
C ASN A 417 40.81 -8.96 1.95
N ALA A 418 41.57 -10.03 2.20
CA ALA A 418 41.29 -10.99 3.29
C ALA A 418 41.85 -10.59 4.66
N LYS A 419 42.54 -9.43 4.76
CA LYS A 419 43.16 -8.94 6.02
C LYS A 419 42.32 -7.92 6.80
N GLN A 420 41.18 -7.48 6.27
CA GLN A 420 40.13 -6.81 7.03
C GLN A 420 38.92 -7.75 7.08
N ALA A 421 38.88 -8.61 8.10
CA ALA A 421 37.58 -8.96 8.66
C ALA A 421 37.02 -7.65 9.22
N GLU A 422 36.25 -6.91 8.40
CA GLU A 422 35.80 -5.56 8.72
C GLU A 422 35.04 -5.57 10.05
N LYS A 423 35.59 -4.83 11.01
CA LYS A 423 35.02 -4.68 12.33
C LYS A 423 33.69 -3.94 12.20
N MET A 424 32.58 -4.59 12.52
CA MET A 424 31.25 -4.00 12.57
C MET A 424 31.27 -2.73 13.45
N VAL A 425 30.81 -1.61 12.90
CA VAL A 425 30.64 -0.34 13.62
C VAL A 425 29.43 -0.45 14.53
N ARG A 426 29.61 -0.12 15.80
CA ARG A 426 28.58 -0.25 16.84
C ARG A 426 27.84 1.08 16.98
N VAL A 427 26.54 1.08 16.71
CA VAL A 427 25.72 2.29 16.64
C VAL A 427 24.76 2.38 17.81
N GLY A 428 24.72 3.55 18.44
CA GLY A 428 23.71 3.93 19.42
C GLY A 428 22.59 4.78 18.80
N VAL A 429 21.33 4.49 19.11
CA VAL A 429 20.17 5.29 18.67
C VAL A 429 19.52 5.93 19.89
N LEU A 430 19.76 7.23 20.09
CA LEU A 430 19.14 7.99 21.17
C LEU A 430 17.76 8.50 20.78
N GLY A 431 16.71 8.09 21.48
CA GLY A 431 15.34 8.45 21.10
C GLY A 431 14.73 7.52 20.04
N ALA A 432 14.97 6.21 20.15
CA ALA A 432 14.50 5.20 19.19
C ALA A 432 12.96 5.11 19.05
N SER A 433 12.20 5.64 20.03
CA SER A 433 10.74 5.54 20.06
C SER A 433 9.97 6.53 19.17
N GLY A 434 10.67 7.49 18.54
CA GLY A 434 10.12 8.42 17.54
C GLY A 434 10.15 7.86 16.11
N TYR A 435 9.55 8.58 15.14
CA TYR A 435 9.54 8.13 13.74
C TYR A 435 10.93 8.13 13.10
N THR A 436 11.76 9.14 13.35
CA THR A 436 13.15 9.17 12.86
C THR A 436 14.00 8.08 13.49
N GLY A 437 13.82 7.82 14.79
CA GLY A 437 14.44 6.68 15.48
C GLY A 437 14.07 5.35 14.85
N ALA A 438 12.78 5.09 14.61
CA ALA A 438 12.32 3.89 13.92
C ALA A 438 12.87 3.77 12.50
N GLU A 439 12.99 4.89 11.78
CA GLU A 439 13.53 4.90 10.42
C GLU A 439 15.03 4.60 10.38
N ILE A 440 15.81 5.10 11.35
CA ILE A 440 17.22 4.69 11.53
C ILE A 440 17.30 3.18 11.78
N VAL A 441 16.46 2.64 12.66
CA VAL A 441 16.43 1.19 12.94
C VAL A 441 16.11 0.40 11.66
N ARG A 442 15.11 0.86 10.87
CA ARG A 442 14.75 0.26 9.58
C ARG A 442 15.92 0.27 8.59
N LEU A 443 16.65 1.38 8.48
CA LEU A 443 17.75 1.51 7.52
C LEU A 443 18.95 0.65 7.93
N LEU A 444 19.31 0.67 9.21
CA LEU A 444 20.44 -0.11 9.74
C LEU A 444 20.20 -1.62 9.72
N ALA A 445 18.95 -2.08 9.69
CA ALA A 445 18.60 -3.50 9.60
C ALA A 445 19.28 -4.24 8.42
N ASN A 446 19.51 -3.56 7.30
CA ASN A 446 20.22 -4.13 6.14
C ASN A 446 21.55 -3.41 5.85
N HIS A 447 22.10 -2.66 6.80
CA HIS A 447 23.39 -2.02 6.60
C HIS A 447 24.53 -3.05 6.85
N PRO A 448 25.40 -3.33 5.87
CA PRO A 448 26.37 -4.42 5.96
C PRO A 448 27.43 -4.25 7.06
N HIS A 449 27.73 -3.00 7.46
CA HIS A 449 28.81 -2.71 8.39
C HIS A 449 28.37 -2.13 9.74
N PHE A 450 27.10 -1.72 9.90
CA PHE A 450 26.64 -0.95 11.06
C PHE A 450 25.62 -1.79 11.84
N GLY A 451 25.92 -2.07 13.11
CA GLY A 451 25.05 -2.84 13.99
C GLY A 451 24.58 -2.01 15.18
N ILE A 452 23.30 -2.08 15.53
CA ILE A 452 22.73 -1.36 16.67
C ILE A 452 23.09 -2.09 17.96
N THR A 453 23.84 -1.43 18.84
CA THR A 453 24.24 -1.98 20.15
C THR A 453 23.59 -1.28 21.34
N LEU A 454 23.04 -0.09 21.12
CA LEU A 454 22.38 0.71 22.16
C LEU A 454 21.14 1.39 21.57
N MET A 455 20.02 1.29 22.26
CA MET A 455 18.83 2.10 21.96
C MET A 455 18.35 2.76 23.23
N THR A 456 17.92 4.01 23.14
CA THR A 456 17.34 4.71 24.29
C THR A 456 15.96 5.27 24.01
N ALA A 457 15.17 5.33 25.08
CA ALA A 457 13.89 6.00 25.11
C ALA A 457 13.66 6.57 26.52
N ASP A 458 12.87 7.63 26.61
CA ASP A 458 12.51 8.22 27.91
C ASP A 458 11.38 7.38 28.57
N ARG A 459 10.12 7.66 28.25
CA ARG A 459 8.95 6.97 28.82
C ARG A 459 8.86 5.46 28.52
N LYS A 460 9.65 4.96 27.58
CA LYS A 460 9.60 3.57 27.08
C LYS A 460 10.88 2.78 27.38
N ALA A 461 11.72 3.28 28.27
CA ALA A 461 12.84 2.52 28.81
C ALA A 461 12.37 1.17 29.41
N GLY A 462 13.16 0.12 29.22
CA GLY A 462 12.86 -1.26 29.61
C GLY A 462 12.05 -2.06 28.57
N GLN A 463 11.46 -1.42 27.56
CA GLN A 463 10.67 -2.10 26.54
C GLN A 463 11.51 -2.47 25.31
N SER A 464 11.11 -3.53 24.59
CA SER A 464 11.68 -3.86 23.28
C SER A 464 11.19 -2.87 22.21
N ILE A 465 11.95 -2.70 21.13
CA ILE A 465 11.51 -1.84 20.01
C ILE A 465 10.26 -2.42 19.32
N GLY A 466 10.15 -3.75 19.24
CA GLY A 466 9.00 -4.44 18.64
C GLY A 466 7.67 -4.20 19.38
N SER A 467 7.68 -4.01 20.71
CA SER A 467 6.44 -3.64 21.43
C SER A 467 5.99 -2.21 21.12
N VAL A 468 6.94 -1.34 20.75
CA VAL A 468 6.71 0.08 20.46
C VAL A 468 6.40 0.31 18.98
N PHE A 469 7.03 -0.47 18.10
CA PHE A 469 6.90 -0.47 16.65
C PHE A 469 6.86 -1.93 16.16
N PRO A 470 5.66 -2.54 16.06
CA PRO A 470 5.52 -3.95 15.69
C PRO A 470 6.14 -4.33 14.33
N HIS A 471 6.23 -3.38 13.39
CA HIS A 471 6.87 -3.60 12.09
C HIS A 471 8.39 -3.86 12.16
N LEU A 472 9.03 -3.68 13.32
CA LEU A 472 10.44 -3.95 13.56
C LEU A 472 10.69 -5.23 14.37
N ILE A 473 9.66 -6.08 14.56
CA ILE A 473 9.75 -7.28 15.42
C ILE A 473 10.70 -8.36 14.89
N THR A 474 11.03 -8.34 13.60
CA THR A 474 11.94 -9.31 12.97
C THR A 474 13.41 -9.05 13.27
N GLN A 475 13.73 -7.92 13.90
CA GLN A 475 15.09 -7.54 14.26
C GLN A 475 15.39 -7.97 15.69
N ASP A 476 16.51 -8.70 15.87
CA ASP A 476 17.03 -9.01 17.20
C ASP A 476 17.84 -7.81 17.71
N LEU A 477 17.22 -6.99 18.56
CA LEU A 477 17.74 -5.70 19.01
C LEU A 477 17.69 -5.58 20.53
N PRO A 478 18.63 -4.86 21.16
CA PRO A 478 18.64 -4.67 22.60
C PRO A 478 17.39 -3.92 23.07
N ASN A 479 16.95 -4.18 24.30
CA ASN A 479 15.87 -3.38 24.91
C ASN A 479 16.30 -1.92 25.04
N MET A 480 15.34 -1.01 24.91
CA MET A 480 15.60 0.42 25.08
C MET A 480 15.92 0.72 26.55
N VAL A 481 16.91 1.56 26.80
CA VAL A 481 17.27 2.03 28.15
C VAL A 481 17.03 3.54 28.29
N ALA A 482 17.03 4.06 29.51
CA ALA A 482 17.02 5.51 29.70
C ALA A 482 18.39 6.09 29.32
N VAL A 483 18.44 7.29 28.73
CA VAL A 483 19.70 7.92 28.26
C VAL A 483 20.72 8.06 29.40
N LYS A 484 20.27 8.37 30.61
CA LYS A 484 21.11 8.50 31.81
C LYS A 484 21.78 7.20 32.25
N ASP A 485 21.19 6.06 31.89
CA ASP A 485 21.64 4.71 32.27
C ASP A 485 22.36 4.02 31.09
N ALA A 486 22.58 4.74 29.98
CA ALA A 486 23.20 4.21 28.78
C ALA A 486 24.74 4.13 28.94
N ASP A 487 25.31 2.98 28.59
CA ASP A 487 26.76 2.80 28.49
C ASP A 487 27.23 2.95 27.04
N PHE A 488 28.18 3.87 26.83
CA PHE A 488 28.76 4.18 25.53
C PHE A 488 30.13 3.52 25.30
N SER A 489 30.64 2.73 26.26
CA SER A 489 31.93 2.05 26.16
C SER A 489 32.06 1.15 24.92
N ASN A 490 30.93 0.58 24.48
CA ASN A 490 30.83 -0.30 23.32
C ASN A 490 30.06 0.31 22.14
N VAL A 491 30.12 1.63 22.00
CA VAL A 491 29.50 2.38 20.91
C VAL A 491 30.59 3.17 20.18
N ASP A 492 30.53 3.19 18.86
CA ASP A 492 31.49 3.90 18.00
C ASP A 492 30.85 5.18 17.41
N ALA A 493 29.55 5.13 17.11
CA ALA A 493 28.77 6.25 16.58
C ALA A 493 27.36 6.33 17.16
N VAL A 494 26.77 7.53 17.18
CA VAL A 494 25.44 7.77 17.75
C VAL A 494 24.57 8.61 16.83
N PHE A 495 23.31 8.19 16.66
CA PHE A 495 22.22 9.00 16.12
C PHE A 495 21.41 9.60 17.26
N CYS A 496 21.26 10.93 17.27
CA CYS A 496 20.41 11.63 18.25
C CYS A 496 19.06 12.00 17.61
N CYS A 497 18.02 11.24 17.93
CA CYS A 497 16.64 11.44 17.48
C CYS A 497 15.77 12.06 18.59
N LEU A 498 16.32 13.05 19.29
CA LEU A 498 15.74 13.63 20.50
C LEU A 498 14.95 14.93 20.20
N PRO A 499 14.01 15.33 21.07
CA PRO A 499 13.36 16.62 20.98
C PRO A 499 14.37 17.78 21.11
N HIS A 500 14.10 18.88 20.39
CA HIS A 500 14.91 20.09 20.49
C HIS A 500 15.01 20.59 21.95
N GLY A 501 16.16 21.16 22.30
CA GLY A 501 16.48 21.69 23.62
C GLY A 501 16.94 20.65 24.65
N THR A 502 16.78 19.35 24.37
CA THR A 502 17.34 18.27 25.22
C THR A 502 18.68 17.77 24.71
N THR A 503 18.92 17.88 23.40
CA THR A 503 20.07 17.27 22.73
C THR A 503 21.38 17.97 23.09
N GLN A 504 21.37 19.29 23.30
CA GLN A 504 22.56 20.08 23.63
C GLN A 504 23.29 19.58 24.88
N GLU A 505 22.56 19.34 25.97
CA GLU A 505 23.15 18.87 27.23
C GLU A 505 23.61 17.41 27.13
N ILE A 506 22.82 16.57 26.44
CA ILE A 506 23.14 15.15 26.23
C ILE A 506 24.42 15.01 25.40
N ILE A 507 24.51 15.69 24.26
CA ILE A 507 25.69 15.64 23.38
C ILE A 507 26.93 16.20 24.10
N LYS A 508 26.77 17.22 24.94
CA LYS A 508 27.86 17.75 25.77
C LYS A 508 28.41 16.72 26.77
N GLY A 509 27.56 15.82 27.25
CA GLY A 509 27.95 14.73 28.15
C GLY A 509 28.50 13.48 27.45
N LEU A 510 28.41 13.38 26.12
CA LEU A 510 28.87 12.20 25.39
C LEU A 510 30.41 12.12 25.31
N PRO A 511 30.99 10.90 25.30
CA PRO A 511 32.42 10.71 25.09
C PRO A 511 32.95 11.37 23.81
N LYS A 512 34.11 12.03 23.90
CA LYS A 512 34.74 12.73 22.76
C LYS A 512 35.17 11.82 21.61
N GLY A 513 35.28 10.52 21.83
CA GLY A 513 35.65 9.55 20.78
C GLY A 513 34.50 9.19 19.83
N LEU A 514 33.25 9.50 20.20
CA LEU A 514 32.07 9.14 19.40
C LEU A 514 31.89 10.08 18.20
N LYS A 515 31.55 9.50 17.05
CA LYS A 515 30.93 10.21 15.94
C LYS A 515 29.45 10.41 16.23
N ILE A 516 28.94 11.62 16.02
CA ILE A 516 27.58 11.99 16.43
C ILE A 516 26.86 12.62 15.23
N VAL A 517 25.69 12.10 14.90
CA VAL A 517 24.77 12.71 13.95
C VAL A 517 23.51 13.11 14.69
N ASP A 518 23.30 14.40 14.86
CA ASP A 518 22.13 14.95 15.53
C ASP A 518 21.02 15.26 14.52
N LEU A 519 19.86 14.60 14.67
CA LEU A 519 18.68 14.85 13.85
C LEU A 519 17.81 15.98 14.41
N SER A 520 18.10 16.48 15.61
CA SER A 520 17.46 17.66 16.18
C SER A 520 17.89 18.94 15.45
N ALA A 521 17.31 20.07 15.83
CA ALA A 521 17.68 21.36 15.26
C ALA A 521 18.72 22.12 16.10
N ASP A 522 19.12 21.56 17.23
CA ASP A 522 19.87 22.25 18.27
C ASP A 522 21.22 22.75 17.79
N PHE A 523 21.87 22.04 16.87
CA PHE A 523 23.21 22.36 16.35
C PHE A 523 23.23 22.89 14.91
N ARG A 524 22.06 23.17 14.30
CA ARG A 524 21.97 23.55 12.87
C ARG A 524 22.31 25.01 12.60
N LEU A 525 21.90 25.91 13.51
CA LEU A 525 22.11 27.35 13.39
C LEU A 525 23.46 27.71 14.00
N ARG A 526 24.35 28.32 13.21
CA ARG A 526 25.69 28.69 13.68
C ARG A 526 25.65 29.95 14.53
N ASP A 527 24.74 30.88 14.24
CA ASP A 527 24.48 32.03 15.10
C ASP A 527 23.63 31.61 16.30
N ILE A 528 24.27 31.68 17.48
CA ILE A 528 23.65 31.35 18.77
C ILE A 528 22.50 32.30 19.11
N ASN A 529 22.58 33.57 18.69
CA ASN A 529 21.52 34.54 18.95
C ASN A 529 20.29 34.24 18.09
N GLU A 530 20.49 33.84 16.83
CA GLU A 530 19.41 33.42 15.94
C GLU A 530 18.77 32.12 16.46
N TYR A 531 19.56 31.17 17.00
CA TYR A 531 18.99 30.03 17.72
C TYR A 531 18.09 30.45 18.88
N GLU A 532 18.56 31.34 19.75
CA GLU A 532 17.79 31.81 20.90
C GLU A 532 16.49 32.51 20.49
N GLU A 533 16.54 33.36 19.45
CA GLU A 533 15.37 34.04 18.90
C GLU A 533 14.28 33.07 18.42
N TRP A 534 14.68 32.04 17.66
CA TRP A 534 13.73 31.14 16.98
C TRP A 534 13.27 29.96 17.85
N TYR A 535 14.09 29.54 18.81
CA TYR A 535 13.80 28.41 19.69
C TYR A 535 13.37 28.82 21.11
N GLY A 536 13.54 30.10 21.47
CA GLY A 536 13.08 30.70 22.73
C GLY A 536 13.85 30.24 23.96
N LEU A 537 15.04 29.67 23.78
CA LEU A 537 15.93 29.18 24.83
C LEU A 537 17.38 29.48 24.46
N PRO A 538 18.24 29.87 25.42
CA PRO A 538 19.65 30.09 25.16
C PRO A 538 20.33 28.77 24.74
N HIS A 539 21.32 28.87 23.85
CA HIS A 539 22.09 27.71 23.43
C HIS A 539 23.02 27.23 24.57
N LYS A 540 22.84 25.98 25.03
CA LYS A 540 23.51 25.43 26.22
C LYS A 540 24.89 24.80 25.94
N ALA A 541 25.28 24.68 24.68
CA ALA A 541 26.54 24.09 24.25
C ALA A 541 27.29 24.93 23.19
N PRO A 542 27.54 26.24 23.43
CA PRO A 542 28.06 27.16 22.40
C PRO A 542 29.44 26.78 21.87
N GLU A 543 30.29 26.14 22.68
CA GLU A 543 31.60 25.66 22.20
C GLU A 543 31.48 24.47 21.24
N LEU A 544 30.50 23.58 21.44
CA LEU A 544 30.23 22.49 20.51
C LEU A 544 29.56 22.97 19.22
N GLN A 545 28.81 24.07 19.28
CA GLN A 545 28.21 24.68 18.08
C GLN A 545 29.27 25.05 17.03
N LYS A 546 30.47 25.41 17.46
CA LYS A 546 31.57 25.80 16.56
C LYS A 546 32.18 24.60 15.80
N GLU A 547 32.06 23.37 16.34
CA GLU A 547 32.55 22.17 15.65
C GLU A 547 31.49 21.49 14.79
N ALA A 548 30.21 21.83 15.00
CA ALA A 548 29.10 21.16 14.33
C ALA A 548 29.09 21.50 12.84
N VAL A 549 29.11 20.46 12.00
CA VAL A 549 29.02 20.61 10.54
C VAL A 549 27.58 20.36 10.09
N TYR A 550 27.06 21.22 9.21
CA TYR A 550 25.73 21.04 8.66
C TYR A 550 25.70 19.87 7.66
N GLY A 551 24.84 18.89 7.90
CA GLY A 551 24.86 17.58 7.23
C GLY A 551 24.14 17.53 5.89
N LEU A 552 24.24 18.56 5.04
CA LEU A 552 23.69 18.51 3.68
C LEU A 552 24.74 17.90 2.75
N THR A 553 24.65 16.58 2.57
CA THR A 553 25.73 15.74 2.02
C THR A 553 26.25 16.23 0.67
N GLU A 554 25.38 16.50 -0.28
CA GLU A 554 25.74 16.90 -1.64
C GLU A 554 26.44 18.28 -1.69
N VAL A 555 26.31 19.10 -0.64
CA VAL A 555 26.90 20.45 -0.57
C VAL A 555 28.18 20.47 0.25
N LEU A 556 28.23 19.73 1.37
CA LEU A 556 29.29 19.82 2.38
C LEU A 556 30.03 18.48 2.60
N ARG A 557 30.03 17.58 1.61
CA ARG A 557 30.64 16.24 1.65
C ARG A 557 32.03 16.20 2.32
N GLY A 558 32.92 17.10 1.93
CA GLY A 558 34.29 17.14 2.44
C GLY A 558 34.41 17.57 3.91
N GLU A 559 33.54 18.47 4.38
CA GLU A 559 33.49 18.88 5.79
C GLU A 559 32.88 17.77 6.65
N ILE A 560 31.82 17.13 6.15
CA ILE A 560 31.12 16.03 6.82
C ILE A 560 32.05 14.84 7.06
N GLN A 561 32.87 14.47 6.07
CA GLN A 561 33.81 13.35 6.19
C GLN A 561 34.76 13.48 7.40
N ASN A 562 35.18 14.71 7.71
CA ASN A 562 36.11 14.99 8.81
C ASN A 562 35.41 15.34 10.13
N ALA A 563 34.09 15.58 10.09
CA ALA A 563 33.32 16.02 11.24
C ALA A 563 33.25 14.94 12.34
N ARG A 564 33.26 15.39 13.60
CA ARG A 564 32.89 14.55 14.74
C ARG A 564 31.40 14.68 15.06
N LEU A 565 30.87 15.89 14.99
CA LEU A 565 29.46 16.22 15.21
C LEU A 565 28.86 16.77 13.90
N VAL A 566 27.84 16.10 13.39
CA VAL A 566 27.05 16.56 12.25
C VAL A 566 25.67 16.93 12.72
N ALA A 567 25.25 18.15 12.41
CA ALA A 567 23.88 18.62 12.57
C ALA A 567 23.10 18.28 11.30
N ASN A 568 22.31 17.21 11.35
CA ASN A 568 21.56 16.74 10.20
C ASN A 568 20.46 17.76 9.84
N PRO A 569 20.30 18.12 8.55
CA PRO A 569 19.34 19.11 8.10
C PRO A 569 17.89 18.80 8.45
N GLY A 570 17.06 19.83 8.48
CA GLY A 570 15.62 19.71 8.44
C GLY A 570 15.11 19.22 7.09
N CYS A 571 13.93 18.62 7.10
CA CYS A 571 13.31 18.06 5.90
C CYS A 571 13.02 19.12 4.83
N TYR A 572 12.32 20.23 5.18
CA TYR A 572 12.08 21.32 4.22
C TYR A 572 13.39 22.01 3.76
N PRO A 573 14.32 22.40 4.66
CA PRO A 573 15.62 22.92 4.27
C PRO A 573 16.32 22.07 3.22
N THR A 574 16.30 20.74 3.37
CA THR A 574 16.88 19.80 2.39
C THR A 574 16.26 19.95 1.00
N SER A 575 14.93 19.87 0.86
CA SER A 575 14.27 19.97 -0.45
C SER A 575 14.41 21.35 -1.10
N ILE A 576 14.74 22.39 -0.32
CA ILE A 576 14.87 23.78 -0.78
C ILE A 576 16.31 24.11 -1.16
N GLN A 577 17.26 23.75 -0.32
CA GLN A 577 18.68 24.08 -0.51
C GLN A 577 19.31 23.29 -1.65
N LEU A 578 18.92 22.02 -1.85
CA LEU A 578 19.43 21.20 -2.95
C LEU A 578 19.26 21.90 -4.33
N PRO A 579 18.07 22.37 -4.74
CA PRO A 579 17.97 23.10 -6.00
C PRO A 579 18.53 24.54 -5.95
N LEU A 580 18.43 25.25 -4.83
CA LEU A 580 18.74 26.69 -4.81
C LEU A 580 20.22 27.02 -4.64
N ILE A 581 20.98 26.25 -3.85
CA ILE A 581 22.40 26.54 -3.59
C ILE A 581 23.23 26.58 -4.89
N PRO A 582 23.13 25.60 -5.82
CA PRO A 582 23.88 25.65 -7.07
C PRO A 582 23.52 26.87 -7.92
N LEU A 583 22.22 27.18 -8.05
CA LEU A 583 21.75 28.31 -8.85
C LEU A 583 22.20 29.66 -8.30
N ILE A 584 22.23 29.81 -6.98
CA ILE A 584 22.73 31.02 -6.30
C ILE A 584 24.23 31.17 -6.50
N LYS A 585 25.01 30.09 -6.30
CA LYS A 585 26.48 30.11 -6.50
C LYS A 585 26.87 30.46 -7.93
N ALA A 586 26.04 30.07 -8.91
CA ALA A 586 26.24 30.39 -10.31
C ALA A 586 25.63 31.73 -10.74
N HIS A 587 25.02 32.48 -9.81
CA HIS A 587 24.37 33.78 -10.07
C HIS A 587 23.28 33.72 -11.16
N LEU A 588 22.57 32.60 -11.27
CA LEU A 588 21.54 32.39 -12.30
C LEU A 588 20.15 32.88 -11.89
N ILE A 589 19.96 33.15 -10.60
CA ILE A 589 18.70 33.65 -10.04
C ILE A 589 18.96 34.91 -9.21
N GLU A 590 17.95 35.77 -9.15
CA GLU A 590 17.94 36.92 -8.26
C GLU A 590 17.74 36.46 -6.80
N LEU A 591 18.32 37.21 -5.86
CA LEU A 591 18.29 36.87 -4.43
C LEU A 591 17.05 37.42 -3.69
N ARG A 592 16.20 38.18 -4.39
CA ARG A 592 14.94 38.74 -3.88
C ARG A 592 13.77 37.88 -4.31
N ASN A 593 12.65 38.02 -3.60
CA ASN A 593 11.35 37.43 -3.97
C ASN A 593 11.37 35.90 -4.15
N ILE A 594 12.27 35.20 -3.44
CA ILE A 594 12.28 33.74 -3.36
C ILE A 594 11.07 33.31 -2.52
N ILE A 595 10.07 32.73 -3.18
CA ILE A 595 8.83 32.27 -2.55
C ILE A 595 8.80 30.75 -2.56
N ILE A 596 8.58 30.15 -1.40
CA ILE A 596 8.59 28.71 -1.20
C ILE A 596 7.24 28.30 -0.62
N ASP A 597 6.49 27.57 -1.45
CA ASP A 597 5.25 26.92 -1.05
C ASP A 597 5.53 25.42 -0.90
N ALA A 598 5.63 24.96 0.34
CA ALA A 598 6.04 23.58 0.65
C ALA A 598 4.88 22.75 1.19
N LYS A 599 4.91 21.45 0.93
CA LYS A 599 3.87 20.47 1.28
C LYS A 599 4.54 19.28 1.94
N SER A 600 3.99 18.78 3.05
CA SER A 600 4.55 17.63 3.78
C SER A 600 3.46 16.67 4.23
N GLY A 601 3.77 15.37 4.21
CA GLY A 601 3.02 14.37 4.96
C GLY A 601 3.10 14.59 6.47
N VAL A 602 2.11 14.07 7.19
CA VAL A 602 1.90 14.30 8.63
C VAL A 602 3.03 13.75 9.51
N SER A 603 3.80 12.76 9.03
CA SER A 603 4.91 12.18 9.80
C SER A 603 5.99 13.19 10.19
N GLY A 604 6.13 14.31 9.47
CA GLY A 604 7.02 15.41 9.83
C GLY A 604 6.67 16.09 11.16
N ALA A 605 5.42 15.98 11.63
CA ALA A 605 5.00 16.47 12.94
C ALA A 605 5.43 15.57 14.11
N GLY A 606 5.96 14.37 13.82
CA GLY A 606 6.40 13.40 14.80
C GLY A 606 5.26 12.53 15.35
N ARG A 607 5.61 11.67 16.33
CA ARG A 607 4.70 10.66 16.91
C ARG A 607 3.98 11.15 18.19
N GLY A 608 4.05 12.45 18.49
CA GLY A 608 3.36 13.01 19.65
C GLY A 608 1.85 13.00 19.46
N ALA A 609 1.10 12.44 20.41
CA ALA A 609 -0.36 12.44 20.37
C ALA A 609 -0.88 13.85 20.67
N LYS A 610 -1.30 14.58 19.63
CA LYS A 610 -1.95 15.89 19.70
C LYS A 610 -3.26 15.82 18.93
N GLU A 611 -4.29 16.50 19.43
CA GLU A 611 -5.62 16.53 18.79
C GLU A 611 -5.53 16.91 17.31
N ALA A 612 -4.80 17.98 17.01
CA ALA A 612 -4.56 18.46 15.64
C ALA A 612 -3.84 17.49 14.70
N HIS A 613 -3.38 16.32 15.17
CA HIS A 613 -2.70 15.30 14.37
C HIS A 613 -3.43 13.94 14.40
N LEU A 614 -4.63 13.89 14.98
CA LEU A 614 -5.48 12.71 14.89
C LEU A 614 -5.90 12.46 13.45
N TYR A 615 -6.15 11.20 13.10
CA TYR A 615 -6.49 10.81 11.73
C TYR A 615 -7.68 11.59 11.18
N THR A 616 -8.75 11.78 11.97
CA THR A 616 -9.97 12.49 11.55
C THR A 616 -9.79 14.00 11.39
N GLU A 617 -8.79 14.60 12.02
CA GLU A 617 -8.47 16.03 11.85
C GLU A 617 -7.60 16.28 10.61
N ILE A 618 -6.90 15.25 10.12
CA ILE A 618 -5.95 15.33 9.01
C ILE A 618 -6.53 14.79 7.70
N ALA A 619 -7.28 13.69 7.75
CA ALA A 619 -7.81 13.04 6.55
C ALA A 619 -8.78 13.96 5.77
N GLU A 620 -8.82 13.80 4.45
CA GLU A 620 -9.71 14.53 3.53
C GLU A 620 -9.52 16.07 3.48
N GLY A 621 -8.45 16.60 4.07
CA GLY A 621 -8.18 18.03 4.10
C GLY A 621 -6.69 18.39 4.05
N LEU A 622 -6.41 19.65 3.74
CA LEU A 622 -5.07 20.23 3.83
C LEU A 622 -5.17 21.61 4.47
N HIS A 623 -4.12 22.04 5.17
CA HIS A 623 -4.06 23.38 5.75
C HIS A 623 -2.62 23.89 5.82
N SER A 624 -2.46 25.20 5.73
CA SER A 624 -1.19 25.88 5.98
C SER A 624 -0.92 25.96 7.49
N TYR A 625 0.34 25.94 7.90
CA TYR A 625 0.75 26.10 9.29
C TYR A 625 2.08 26.86 9.36
N GLY A 626 2.45 27.38 10.54
CA GLY A 626 3.73 28.10 10.70
C GLY A 626 3.91 29.26 9.72
N ILE A 627 2.80 29.87 9.27
CA ILE A 627 2.81 30.95 8.28
C ILE A 627 3.64 32.11 8.84
N THR A 628 4.51 32.69 8.01
CA THR A 628 5.44 33.79 8.36
C THR A 628 6.57 33.37 9.30
N LYS A 629 6.30 32.59 10.34
CA LYS A 629 7.28 32.15 11.33
C LYS A 629 7.27 30.63 11.48
N HIS A 630 8.14 29.97 10.72
CA HIS A 630 8.45 28.55 10.86
C HIS A 630 9.94 28.39 11.21
N ARG A 631 10.28 27.49 12.13
CA ARG A 631 11.66 27.32 12.63
C ARG A 631 12.70 26.87 11.60
N HIS A 632 12.26 26.40 10.43
CA HIS A 632 13.15 26.11 9.31
C HIS A 632 13.53 27.35 8.49
N VAL A 633 12.87 28.50 8.66
CA VAL A 633 13.22 29.74 7.94
C VAL A 633 14.69 30.15 8.16
N PRO A 634 15.19 30.32 9.41
CA PRO A 634 16.59 30.70 9.61
C PRO A 634 17.56 29.65 9.07
N GLU A 635 17.17 28.37 9.10
CA GLU A 635 17.97 27.28 8.55
C GLU A 635 18.09 27.36 7.01
N ILE A 636 16.98 27.68 6.33
CA ILE A 636 16.97 27.93 4.88
C ILE A 636 17.81 29.17 4.56
N GLU A 637 17.54 30.29 5.23
CA GLU A 637 18.21 31.56 4.97
C GLU A 637 19.72 31.46 5.22
N GLN A 638 20.16 30.79 6.29
CA GLN A 638 21.58 30.58 6.57
C GLN A 638 22.28 29.88 5.39
N GLY A 639 21.74 28.76 4.90
CA GLY A 639 22.36 28.02 3.79
C GLY A 639 22.36 28.78 2.46
N LEU A 640 21.29 29.53 2.16
CA LEU A 640 21.24 30.36 0.95
C LEU A 640 22.14 31.60 1.07
N SER A 641 22.27 32.17 2.26
CA SER A 641 23.16 33.29 2.54
C SER A 641 24.63 32.92 2.41
N ASP A 642 25.01 31.73 2.86
CA ASP A 642 26.36 31.21 2.64
C ASP A 642 26.66 31.06 1.14
N ALA A 643 25.69 30.56 0.37
CA ALA A 643 25.85 30.36 -1.06
C ALA A 643 26.00 31.69 -1.85
N SER A 644 25.37 32.76 -1.38
CA SER A 644 25.39 34.08 -2.03
C SER A 644 26.44 35.05 -1.47
N ASN A 645 27.04 34.74 -0.32
CA ASN A 645 27.81 35.70 0.48
C ASN A 645 27.02 37.00 0.81
N SER A 646 25.69 36.91 0.93
CA SER A 646 24.79 38.03 1.25
C SER A 646 23.63 37.55 2.10
N LYS A 647 23.03 38.43 2.92
CA LYS A 647 21.80 38.07 3.65
C LYS A 647 20.66 37.87 2.65
N ILE A 648 19.99 36.73 2.73
CA ILE A 648 18.82 36.38 1.93
C ILE A 648 17.62 36.28 2.86
N THR A 649 16.49 36.80 2.40
CA THR A 649 15.20 36.65 3.08
C THR A 649 14.24 35.92 2.17
N VAL A 650 13.64 34.84 2.68
CA VAL A 650 12.69 34.02 1.91
C VAL A 650 11.27 34.16 2.43
N SER A 651 10.30 33.97 1.54
CA SER A 651 8.92 33.73 1.96
C SER A 651 8.67 32.23 1.99
N PHE A 652 8.37 31.66 3.15
CA PHE A 652 8.18 30.22 3.33
C PHE A 652 6.84 29.91 3.97
N THR A 653 6.01 29.11 3.28
CA THR A 653 4.71 28.64 3.78
C THR A 653 4.62 27.13 3.66
N PRO A 654 4.65 26.39 4.79
CA PRO A 654 4.41 24.95 4.77
C PRO A 654 2.92 24.60 4.86
N HIS A 655 2.57 23.51 4.20
CA HIS A 655 1.22 22.94 4.14
C HIS A 655 1.23 21.48 4.58
N LEU A 656 0.31 21.12 5.48
CA LEU A 656 0.17 19.76 5.97
C LEU A 656 -0.79 18.99 5.06
N MET A 657 -0.30 17.89 4.48
CA MET A 657 -1.03 17.06 3.53
C MET A 657 -1.65 15.84 4.20
N PRO A 658 -2.80 15.33 3.69
CA PRO A 658 -3.47 14.12 4.18
C PRO A 658 -2.77 12.84 3.68
N MET A 659 -1.46 12.74 3.90
CA MET A 659 -0.63 11.58 3.57
C MET A 659 0.41 11.36 4.66
N SER A 660 0.89 10.12 4.81
CA SER A 660 1.86 9.77 5.87
C SER A 660 3.25 10.35 5.60
N ARG A 661 3.80 10.12 4.41
CA ARG A 661 5.16 10.48 3.98
C ARG A 661 5.15 11.28 2.68
N GLY A 662 6.26 11.96 2.44
CA GLY A 662 6.52 12.71 1.23
C GLY A 662 6.54 14.22 1.48
N MET A 663 7.39 14.90 0.73
CA MET A 663 7.54 16.34 0.81
C MET A 663 7.80 16.92 -0.57
N GLN A 664 7.12 18.02 -0.88
CA GLN A 664 7.31 18.78 -2.11
C GLN A 664 7.54 20.25 -1.77
N SER A 665 8.64 20.82 -2.27
CA SER A 665 8.83 22.26 -2.31
C SER A 665 8.55 22.76 -3.72
N THR A 666 7.56 23.65 -3.86
CA THR A 666 7.35 24.44 -5.07
C THR A 666 7.96 25.81 -4.82
N ILE A 667 9.03 26.11 -5.55
CA ILE A 667 9.88 27.27 -5.31
C ILE A 667 9.75 28.19 -6.52
N TYR A 668 9.50 29.46 -6.26
CA TYR A 668 9.38 30.46 -7.29
C TYR A 668 10.52 31.47 -7.16
N VAL A 669 11.23 31.69 -8.25
CA VAL A 669 12.45 32.53 -8.28
C VAL A 669 12.44 33.44 -9.50
N GLU A 670 12.94 34.66 -9.33
CA GLU A 670 13.29 35.54 -10.45
C GLU A 670 14.63 35.08 -11.04
N MET A 671 14.70 34.92 -12.36
CA MET A 671 15.94 34.58 -13.07
C MET A 671 16.79 35.85 -13.25
N ALA A 672 18.10 35.70 -13.26
CA ALA A 672 19.00 36.82 -13.54
C ALA A 672 18.82 37.36 -14.98
N PRO A 673 19.19 38.61 -15.27
CA PRO A 673 19.01 39.20 -16.60
C PRO A 673 19.69 38.37 -17.70
N GLY A 674 18.93 38.00 -18.72
CA GLY A 674 19.43 37.20 -19.85
C GLY A 674 19.45 35.69 -19.61
N VAL A 675 19.14 35.23 -18.39
CA VAL A 675 19.00 33.80 -18.06
C VAL A 675 17.60 33.30 -18.41
N ASN A 676 17.54 32.09 -18.98
CA ASN A 676 16.32 31.37 -19.27
C ASN A 676 16.24 30.06 -18.45
N THR A 677 15.12 29.35 -18.55
CA THR A 677 14.89 28.12 -17.76
C THR A 677 15.74 26.93 -18.20
N ASP A 678 16.18 26.89 -19.46
CA ASP A 678 17.11 25.87 -19.93
C ASP A 678 18.49 26.03 -19.29
N ASP A 679 18.96 27.26 -19.07
CA ASP A 679 20.22 27.53 -18.38
C ASP A 679 20.18 26.99 -16.93
N LEU A 680 19.06 27.20 -16.22
CA LEU A 680 18.86 26.66 -14.87
C LEU A 680 18.85 25.13 -14.88
N TYR A 681 18.13 24.54 -15.83
CA TYR A 681 18.04 23.09 -15.98
C TYR A 681 19.42 22.48 -16.25
N GLU A 682 20.16 23.02 -17.21
CA GLU A 682 21.49 22.54 -17.60
C GLU A 682 22.49 22.69 -16.45
N HIS A 683 22.43 23.79 -15.70
CA HIS A 683 23.30 23.97 -14.54
C HIS A 683 23.04 22.91 -13.46
N LEU A 684 21.78 22.68 -13.10
CA LEU A 684 21.40 21.65 -12.13
C LEU A 684 21.75 20.24 -12.63
N ASN A 685 21.54 19.95 -13.91
CA ASN A 685 21.88 18.67 -14.51
C ASN A 685 23.40 18.42 -14.41
N ASN A 686 24.20 19.43 -14.77
CA ASN A 686 25.66 19.34 -14.73
C ASN A 686 26.18 19.21 -13.29
N THR A 687 25.53 19.86 -12.33
CA THR A 687 25.89 19.76 -10.90
C THR A 687 25.59 18.38 -10.35
N TYR A 688 24.44 17.79 -10.70
CA TYR A 688 23.93 16.58 -10.05
C TYR A 688 24.01 15.30 -10.90
N GLN A 689 24.53 15.34 -12.12
CA GLN A 689 24.65 14.15 -12.99
C GLN A 689 25.45 13.00 -12.35
N ALA A 690 26.43 13.32 -11.50
CA ALA A 690 27.26 12.34 -10.81
C ALA A 690 26.75 11.97 -9.42
N GLU A 691 25.69 12.63 -8.93
CA GLU A 691 25.10 12.33 -7.63
C GLU A 691 24.16 11.14 -7.72
N GLU A 692 24.23 10.24 -6.74
CA GLU A 692 23.37 9.06 -6.70
C GLU A 692 21.94 9.44 -6.31
N PHE A 693 21.82 10.25 -5.24
CA PHE A 693 20.55 10.51 -4.59
C PHE A 693 19.82 11.74 -5.12
N VAL A 694 20.43 12.55 -5.98
CA VAL A 694 19.78 13.75 -6.54
C VAL A 694 19.63 13.57 -8.04
N ARG A 695 18.38 13.47 -8.51
CA ARG A 695 18.08 13.26 -9.94
C ARG A 695 17.25 14.40 -10.50
N LEU A 696 17.75 15.00 -11.58
CA LEU A 696 16.98 15.91 -12.40
C LEU A 696 16.16 15.09 -13.40
N LEU A 697 14.84 15.30 -13.43
CA LEU A 697 13.96 14.61 -14.38
C LEU A 697 14.03 15.25 -15.76
N GLU A 698 13.66 14.50 -16.81
CA GLU A 698 13.57 15.04 -18.18
C GLU A 698 12.72 16.32 -18.23
N LYS A 699 13.09 17.27 -19.10
CA LYS A 699 12.39 18.55 -19.25
C LYS A 699 10.88 18.35 -19.42
N GLY A 700 10.09 19.10 -18.64
CA GLY A 700 8.63 19.03 -18.66
C GLY A 700 8.01 17.93 -17.77
N VAL A 701 8.81 17.00 -17.22
CA VAL A 701 8.31 15.96 -16.32
C VAL A 701 8.18 16.50 -14.90
N VAL A 702 6.99 16.37 -14.31
CA VAL A 702 6.71 16.84 -12.95
C VAL A 702 7.19 15.81 -11.90
N PRO A 703 8.01 16.21 -10.91
CA PRO A 703 8.37 15.33 -9.79
C PRO A 703 7.20 15.07 -8.85
N HIS A 704 7.01 13.82 -8.40
CA HIS A 704 5.92 13.42 -7.49
C HIS A 704 6.49 12.79 -6.21
N THR A 705 5.97 13.17 -5.04
CA THR A 705 6.41 12.65 -3.74
C THR A 705 6.29 11.13 -3.61
N ARG A 706 5.29 10.53 -4.26
CA ARG A 706 5.08 9.07 -4.27
C ARG A 706 6.21 8.29 -4.98
N HIS A 707 6.95 8.93 -5.89
CA HIS A 707 8.06 8.30 -6.62
C HIS A 707 9.38 8.28 -5.83
N VAL A 708 9.42 8.89 -4.64
CA VAL A 708 10.58 8.87 -3.73
C VAL A 708 10.27 8.24 -2.37
N ARG A 709 9.01 7.85 -2.14
CA ARG A 709 8.52 7.34 -0.86
C ARG A 709 9.32 6.10 -0.42
N GLY A 710 9.87 6.13 0.79
CA GLY A 710 10.70 5.07 1.37
C GLY A 710 12.16 5.03 0.90
N SER A 711 12.56 5.93 0.01
CA SER A 711 13.91 5.98 -0.57
C SER A 711 14.69 7.23 -0.15
N ASN A 712 16.02 7.22 -0.36
CA ASN A 712 16.87 8.38 -0.11
C ASN A 712 16.97 9.36 -1.30
N TYR A 713 16.18 9.14 -2.36
CA TYR A 713 16.24 9.99 -3.55
C TYR A 713 15.52 11.34 -3.35
N CYS A 714 16.07 12.35 -4.01
CA CYS A 714 15.46 13.63 -4.32
C CYS A 714 15.25 13.71 -5.83
N LEU A 715 14.02 13.97 -6.27
CA LEU A 715 13.71 14.25 -7.66
C LEU A 715 13.38 15.73 -7.80
N MET A 716 13.93 16.39 -8.82
CA MET A 716 13.61 17.79 -9.09
C MET A 716 13.49 18.10 -10.58
N ASN A 717 12.85 19.23 -10.90
CA ASN A 717 12.80 19.79 -12.24
C ASN A 717 12.51 21.29 -12.21
N VAL A 718 12.78 21.97 -13.34
CA VAL A 718 12.59 23.41 -13.54
C VAL A 718 11.55 23.65 -14.64
N PHE A 719 10.71 24.65 -14.44
CA PHE A 719 9.63 25.03 -15.34
C PHE A 719 9.62 26.54 -15.56
N GLN A 720 9.23 26.94 -16.77
CA GLN A 720 8.97 28.34 -17.09
C GLN A 720 7.72 28.81 -16.35
N ASP A 721 7.83 29.93 -15.60
CA ASP A 721 6.65 30.61 -15.06
C ASP A 721 5.95 31.37 -16.19
N ARG A 722 4.63 31.54 -16.06
CA ARG A 722 3.83 32.43 -16.91
C ARG A 722 4.32 33.88 -16.80
N ILE A 723 4.81 34.28 -15.63
CA ILE A 723 5.41 35.60 -15.42
C ILE A 723 6.78 35.64 -16.12
N PRO A 724 7.00 36.55 -17.09
CA PRO A 724 8.28 36.66 -17.79
C PRO A 724 9.44 36.91 -16.80
N GLY A 725 10.58 36.27 -17.03
CA GLY A 725 11.76 36.38 -16.16
C GLY A 725 11.67 35.59 -14.85
N ARG A 726 10.63 34.77 -14.65
CA ARG A 726 10.46 33.93 -13.45
C ARG A 726 10.48 32.44 -13.82
N ALA A 727 10.96 31.62 -12.89
CA ALA A 727 11.00 30.17 -12.99
C ALA A 727 10.32 29.51 -11.78
N ILE A 728 9.82 28.30 -12.00
CA ILE A 728 9.24 27.43 -10.98
C ILE A 728 10.13 26.20 -10.85
N ILE A 729 10.62 25.93 -9.65
CA ILE A 729 11.41 24.74 -9.34
C ILE A 729 10.57 23.84 -8.45
N ILE A 730 10.48 22.56 -8.81
CA ILE A 730 9.82 21.54 -7.99
C ILE A 730 10.88 20.57 -7.51
N SER A 731 10.94 20.32 -6.20
CA SER A 731 11.83 19.36 -5.56
C SER A 731 11.03 18.48 -4.60
N VAL A 732 11.18 17.17 -4.71
CA VAL A 732 10.47 16.18 -3.89
C VAL A 732 11.43 15.21 -3.21
N ILE A 733 11.14 14.88 -1.95
CA ILE A 733 11.87 13.91 -1.12
C ILE A 733 10.90 13.09 -0.26
N ASP A 734 11.36 11.96 0.28
CA ASP A 734 10.73 11.38 1.48
C ASP A 734 11.22 12.14 2.72
N ASN A 735 10.29 12.74 3.47
CA ASN A 735 10.60 13.58 4.63
C ASN A 735 11.24 12.83 5.80
N LEU A 736 11.10 11.51 5.90
CA LEU A 736 11.71 10.68 6.95
C LEU A 736 13.03 10.04 6.52
N VAL A 737 13.26 9.88 5.20
CA VAL A 737 14.49 9.32 4.65
C VAL A 737 15.45 10.44 4.24
N LYS A 738 15.41 10.94 3.00
CA LYS A 738 16.31 12.04 2.57
C LYS A 738 16.10 13.32 3.37
N GLY A 739 14.89 13.56 3.86
CA GLY A 739 14.59 14.70 4.74
C GLY A 739 15.00 14.53 6.21
N ALA A 740 15.46 13.35 6.63
CA ALA A 740 15.89 13.10 8.00
C ALA A 740 16.89 11.93 8.09
N SER A 741 16.40 10.70 8.28
CA SER A 741 17.19 9.55 8.76
C SER A 741 18.08 8.93 7.69
N GLY A 742 17.65 8.98 6.43
CA GLY A 742 18.45 8.56 5.28
C GLY A 742 19.65 9.47 5.07
N GLN A 743 19.45 10.79 5.12
CA GLN A 743 20.55 11.75 5.06
C GLN A 743 21.48 11.64 6.29
N ALA A 744 20.92 11.34 7.46
CA ALA A 744 21.74 11.08 8.65
C ALA A 744 22.65 9.85 8.46
N LEU A 745 22.13 8.76 7.88
CA LEU A 745 22.92 7.59 7.54
C LEU A 745 23.95 7.88 6.44
N GLN A 746 23.58 8.65 5.42
CA GLN A 746 24.48 9.09 4.34
C GLN A 746 25.67 9.88 4.92
N ASN A 747 25.39 10.78 5.88
CA ASN A 747 26.41 11.52 6.60
C ASN A 747 27.30 10.60 7.45
N LEU A 748 26.71 9.63 8.17
CA LEU A 748 27.49 8.72 8.99
C LEU A 748 28.40 7.80 8.16
N ASN A 749 27.95 7.36 6.98
CA ASN A 749 28.78 6.60 6.03
C ASN A 749 30.06 7.37 5.71
N LEU A 750 29.95 8.65 5.35
CA LEU A 750 31.10 9.52 5.09
C LEU A 750 32.00 9.70 6.31
N MET A 751 31.42 9.99 7.49
CA MET A 751 32.16 10.20 8.74
C MET A 751 32.97 8.96 9.17
N MET A 752 32.51 7.77 8.78
CA MET A 752 33.11 6.48 9.10
C MET A 752 33.96 5.90 7.95
N GLY A 753 34.02 6.58 6.80
CA GLY A 753 34.84 6.18 5.65
C GLY A 753 34.24 5.09 4.76
N PHE A 754 32.92 4.86 4.83
CA PHE A 754 32.20 3.93 3.96
C PHE A 754 31.65 4.67 2.72
N PRO A 755 31.33 3.95 1.61
CA PRO A 755 30.63 4.54 0.48
C PRO A 755 29.33 5.20 0.92
N GLU A 756 29.03 6.41 0.43
CA GLU A 756 27.92 7.21 0.97
C GLU A 756 26.54 6.55 0.78
N ASP A 757 26.41 5.69 -0.23
CA ASP A 757 25.18 4.99 -0.60
C ASP A 757 24.96 3.67 0.15
N THR A 758 25.90 3.26 1.00
CA THR A 758 25.83 2.00 1.74
C THR A 758 24.58 1.95 2.62
N GLY A 759 23.76 0.91 2.43
CA GLY A 759 22.48 0.74 3.15
C GLY A 759 21.39 1.76 2.78
N LEU A 760 21.55 2.51 1.68
CA LEU A 760 20.58 3.53 1.23
C LEU A 760 20.02 3.27 -0.17
N GLN A 761 20.42 2.19 -0.84
CA GLN A 761 19.97 1.80 -2.18
C GLN A 761 18.55 1.21 -2.23
N TYR A 762 17.72 1.44 -1.20
CA TYR A 762 16.31 1.04 -1.23
C TYR A 762 15.59 1.80 -2.35
N GLN A 763 14.97 1.04 -3.26
CA GLN A 763 14.14 1.61 -4.30
C GLN A 763 12.85 2.22 -3.70
N PRO A 764 12.29 3.26 -4.33
CA PRO A 764 11.02 3.84 -3.89
C PRO A 764 9.90 2.80 -3.79
N LEU A 765 9.18 2.80 -2.66
CA LEU A 765 8.04 1.95 -2.42
C LEU A 765 6.77 2.62 -2.94
N PHE A 766 6.42 2.33 -4.18
CA PHE A 766 5.24 2.81 -4.91
C PHE A 766 4.32 1.62 -5.27
N PRO A 767 2.97 1.75 -5.26
CA PRO A 767 2.14 2.95 -5.13
C PRO A 767 1.85 3.44 -3.72
#